data_AF-A0A8S4AHR1-F1
#
_entry.id   AF-A0A8S4AHR1-F1
#
_cell.length_a   1.000
_cell.length_b   1.000
_cell.length_c   1.000
_cell.angle_alpha   90.00
_cell.angle_beta   90.00
_cell.angle_gamma   90.00
#
_symmetry.space_group_name_H-M   'P 1'
#
loop_
_entity.id
_entity.type
_entity.pdbx_description
1 polymer ?
#
loop_
_entity_poly.entity_id
_entity_poly.type
_entity_poly.pdbx_seq_one_letter_code
_entity_poly.pdbx_strand_id
1 'polypeptide(L)'
;MADKEDPKKGKRSKGTSKEVCGYPLSIFFIVVNEFCERFSYYGMRAVLVLYFKYFLRWDDDLATSIYHTFVALCYLTPILGAIVADSWLGKFKTIIYLSIVYAIGQVAMAVSAIHDITDTDRDGTPDNMTFHVVLSMVGLLLIALGTGGIKPCVAAFGGDQFGDHQEKQRRTFFSVFYLCINGGSLLSTIITPILRAQNCGIYSKQKCYSLAFGVPAALMMVALVVFILGSGMYYKAKPQGNIMLDVCKCIGFAIKNRYRHRGNQYPKRKHWMDWAEEKYEKLLIAQIKMVLKVLFLYIPLPMFWTLFDQKGSRWTLQATTMNGDFGLLVIQPDQMQTVNPILILTLVPVMDSLIYPLIKKCGLNFTPLKRMTVGMILAALAFVCAAVVQLQIDKTLPVFPSASQVQLKLLNMGNKTVTVQLQDNEPAILAPAQVSDEYFVFDTDQITVLATAGSTTVHRGISFTKGKRQKLLLPLDLNKEWVQIDDLNSKPEEGNNAIRFVNGKNAEVNVSSAVANFGIIQPFHYSNYSLIKNGKVTFNLQSGSESCEYSRDFGFGSSFTFLIPNNLTFGQNCQEEITSAEDIKPNSVHMALQIPQYFFITAGEVMFSVTGLEFSYSQAPSNMKAVLQAGWLFTVAIGNFIVLIVAELAKLPKQWAEYVLFASLLVAVCIIFSIMAYFYTYIDPAEIEAQFKKVDDDDEDDKSKQQKAEIEMVKRDSVSSSEDDEKSK
;
A
#
# COMPACT_ATOMS: atom_id res chain seq x y z
N MET A 1 -5.24 71.31 -5.41
CA MET A 1 -5.77 70.44 -6.47
C MET A 1 -5.34 69.03 -6.14
N ALA A 2 -6.25 68.26 -5.54
CA ALA A 2 -6.05 66.87 -5.18
C ALA A 2 -6.67 66.02 -6.29
N ASP A 3 -5.86 65.23 -6.99
CA ASP A 3 -6.36 64.18 -7.86
C ASP A 3 -6.82 63.02 -6.97
N LYS A 4 -8.14 62.84 -6.92
CA LYS A 4 -8.79 61.65 -6.40
C LYS A 4 -8.48 60.50 -7.35
N GLU A 5 -7.60 59.60 -6.96
CA GLU A 5 -7.49 58.29 -7.61
C GLU A 5 -8.78 57.50 -7.37
N ASP A 6 -9.46 57.20 -8.47
CA ASP A 6 -10.71 56.46 -8.57
C ASP A 6 -10.47 54.96 -8.25
N PRO A 7 -11.14 54.33 -7.27
CA PRO A 7 -10.82 52.96 -6.80
C PRO A 7 -11.15 51.83 -7.80
N LYS A 8 -11.48 52.14 -9.05
CA LYS A 8 -12.02 51.16 -10.02
C LYS A 8 -11.00 50.57 -11.00
N LYS A 9 -9.73 50.98 -10.98
CA LYS A 9 -8.68 50.43 -11.87
C LYS A 9 -7.86 49.31 -11.20
N GLY A 10 -8.52 48.22 -10.82
CA GLY A 10 -7.84 47.03 -10.26
C GLY A 10 -8.40 45.67 -10.69
N LYS A 11 -9.49 45.61 -11.44
CA LYS A 11 -10.06 44.34 -11.93
C LYS A 11 -9.58 44.06 -13.35
N ARG A 12 -8.37 43.49 -13.49
CA ARG A 12 -8.04 42.72 -14.70
C ARG A 12 -9.09 41.61 -14.80
N SER A 13 -9.86 41.58 -15.90
CA SER A 13 -10.85 40.55 -16.14
C SER A 13 -10.17 39.18 -16.04
N LYS A 14 -10.64 38.31 -15.14
CA LYS A 14 -10.36 36.87 -15.18
C LYS A 14 -10.64 36.42 -16.61
N GLY A 15 -9.65 35.83 -17.28
CA GLY A 15 -9.79 35.39 -18.66
C GLY A 15 -11.07 34.56 -18.80
N THR A 16 -11.94 34.96 -19.71
CA THR A 16 -13.25 34.33 -19.93
C THR A 16 -13.05 32.93 -20.49
N SER A 17 -12.88 31.95 -19.61
CA SER A 17 -13.07 30.55 -19.95
C SER A 17 -14.53 30.38 -20.37
N LYS A 18 -14.78 29.71 -21.52
CA LYS A 18 -16.16 29.45 -21.96
C LYS A 18 -16.84 28.60 -20.89
N GLU A 19 -17.95 29.09 -20.37
CA GLU A 19 -18.74 28.37 -19.37
C GLU A 19 -19.74 27.44 -20.07
N VAL A 20 -19.78 26.18 -19.66
CA VAL A 20 -20.79 25.21 -20.10
C VAL A 20 -21.55 24.75 -18.86
N CYS A 21 -22.87 24.92 -18.86
CA CYS A 21 -23.74 24.63 -17.70
C CYS A 21 -23.28 25.31 -16.39
N GLY A 22 -22.68 26.51 -16.48
CA GLY A 22 -22.15 27.26 -15.33
C GLY A 22 -20.80 26.78 -14.78
N TYR A 23 -20.12 25.85 -15.46
CA TYR A 23 -18.77 25.41 -15.15
C TYR A 23 -17.77 25.90 -16.21
N PRO A 24 -16.58 26.38 -15.81
CA PRO A 24 -15.50 26.66 -16.75
C PRO A 24 -15.11 25.38 -17.51
N LEU A 25 -15.02 25.43 -18.84
CA LEU A 25 -14.63 24.27 -19.67
C LEU A 25 -13.26 23.68 -19.27
N SER A 26 -12.39 24.52 -18.69
CA SER A 26 -11.11 24.12 -18.12
C SER A 26 -11.21 23.03 -17.03
N ILE A 27 -12.32 22.95 -16.29
CA ILE A 27 -12.50 21.96 -15.23
C ILE A 27 -12.51 20.53 -15.75
N PHE A 28 -13.09 20.30 -16.93
CA PHE A 28 -13.16 18.97 -17.53
C PHE A 28 -11.76 18.35 -17.68
N PHE A 29 -10.78 19.13 -18.14
CA PHE A 29 -9.40 18.68 -18.30
C PHE A 29 -8.73 18.32 -16.97
N ILE A 30 -9.04 19.07 -15.89
CA ILE A 30 -8.50 18.81 -14.55
C ILE A 30 -9.11 17.53 -13.96
N VAL A 31 -10.42 17.32 -14.14
CA VAL A 31 -11.14 16.14 -13.64
C VAL A 31 -10.66 14.86 -14.34
N VAL A 32 -10.51 14.89 -15.68
CA VAL A 32 -9.98 13.75 -16.43
C VAL A 32 -8.52 13.47 -16.05
N ASN A 33 -7.69 14.51 -15.92
CA ASN A 33 -6.32 14.37 -15.43
C ASN A 33 -6.28 13.69 -14.05
N GLU A 34 -7.12 14.13 -13.11
CA GLU A 34 -7.17 13.54 -11.76
C GLU A 34 -7.60 12.07 -11.81
N PHE A 35 -8.64 11.73 -12.58
CA PHE A 35 -9.09 10.34 -12.69
C PHE A 35 -7.99 9.42 -13.25
N CYS A 36 -7.34 9.84 -14.33
CA CYS A 36 -6.26 9.06 -14.97
C CYS A 36 -5.02 8.93 -14.07
N GLU A 37 -4.63 9.99 -13.37
CA GLU A 37 -3.52 9.95 -12.40
C GLU A 37 -3.85 9.01 -11.24
N ARG A 38 -5.07 9.08 -10.68
CA ARG A 38 -5.49 8.22 -9.57
C ARG A 38 -5.55 6.76 -9.99
N PHE A 39 -6.07 6.47 -11.18
CA PHE A 39 -6.01 5.12 -11.73
C PHE A 39 -4.56 4.64 -11.83
N SER A 40 -3.67 5.48 -12.39
CA SER A 40 -2.26 5.14 -12.59
C SER A 40 -1.55 4.82 -11.26
N TYR A 41 -1.74 5.67 -10.25
CA TYR A 41 -1.15 5.50 -8.93
C TYR A 41 -1.64 4.24 -8.22
N TYR A 42 -2.96 4.07 -8.07
CA TYR A 42 -3.53 2.96 -7.32
C TYR A 42 -3.35 1.61 -8.04
N GLY A 43 -3.43 1.59 -9.38
CA GLY A 43 -3.24 0.37 -10.18
C GLY A 43 -1.83 -0.18 -10.08
N MET A 44 -0.81 0.68 -10.29
CA MET A 44 0.58 0.30 -10.13
C MET A 44 0.89 -0.11 -8.68
N ARG A 45 0.41 0.67 -7.69
CA ARG A 45 0.61 0.36 -6.27
C ARG A 45 -0.02 -0.98 -5.85
N ALA A 46 -1.17 -1.36 -6.41
CA ALA A 46 -1.87 -2.59 -6.03
C ALA A 46 -1.06 -3.85 -6.33
N VAL A 47 -0.37 -3.90 -7.46
CA VAL A 47 0.40 -5.07 -7.93
C VAL A 47 1.87 -5.06 -7.47
N LEU A 48 2.34 -3.95 -6.89
CA LEU A 48 3.76 -3.69 -6.67
C LEU A 48 4.43 -4.68 -5.72
N VAL A 49 3.78 -5.08 -4.63
CA VAL A 49 4.36 -6.05 -3.68
C VAL A 49 4.54 -7.44 -4.31
N LEU A 50 3.61 -7.86 -5.18
CA LEU A 50 3.72 -9.12 -5.90
C LEU A 50 4.78 -9.07 -6.99
N TYR A 51 4.98 -7.90 -7.61
CA TYR A 51 6.11 -7.69 -8.52
C TYR A 51 7.45 -7.88 -7.81
N PHE A 52 7.63 -7.31 -6.62
CA PHE A 52 8.85 -7.52 -5.83
C PHE A 52 9.06 -8.99 -5.47
N LYS A 53 7.99 -9.67 -5.04
CA LYS A 53 8.06 -11.09 -4.64
C LYS A 53 8.35 -12.02 -5.82
N TYR A 54 7.55 -11.97 -6.87
CA TYR A 54 7.58 -12.98 -7.93
C TYR A 54 8.48 -12.62 -9.11
N PHE A 55 8.59 -11.33 -9.45
CA PHE A 55 9.45 -10.91 -10.56
C PHE A 55 10.88 -10.61 -10.08
N LEU A 56 11.05 -9.76 -9.06
CA LEU A 56 12.39 -9.43 -8.53
C LEU A 56 12.95 -10.50 -7.57
N ARG A 57 12.13 -11.51 -7.20
CA ARG A 57 12.50 -12.63 -6.33
C ARG A 57 12.99 -12.20 -4.94
N TRP A 58 12.37 -11.16 -4.39
CA TRP A 58 12.63 -10.72 -3.02
C TRP A 58 11.74 -11.47 -2.03
N ASP A 59 12.24 -11.64 -0.81
CA ASP A 59 11.44 -12.17 0.29
C ASP A 59 10.33 -11.20 0.72
N ASP A 60 9.39 -11.71 1.50
CA ASP A 60 8.20 -10.97 1.94
C ASP A 60 8.52 -9.73 2.79
N ASP A 61 9.64 -9.75 3.53
CA ASP A 61 10.05 -8.64 4.41
C ASP A 61 10.71 -7.51 3.61
N LEU A 62 11.62 -7.86 2.69
CA LEU A 62 12.24 -6.89 1.78
C LEU A 62 11.20 -6.26 0.84
N ALA A 63 10.31 -7.06 0.27
CA ALA A 63 9.22 -6.57 -0.57
C ALA A 63 8.31 -5.58 0.19
N THR A 64 7.95 -5.91 1.43
CA THR A 64 7.17 -5.03 2.31
C THR A 64 7.93 -3.74 2.64
N SER A 65 9.24 -3.84 2.92
CA SER A 65 10.08 -2.69 3.28
C SER A 65 10.24 -1.69 2.14
N ILE A 66 10.52 -2.17 0.92
CA ILE A 66 10.63 -1.29 -0.25
C ILE A 66 9.28 -0.67 -0.59
N TYR A 67 8.18 -1.43 -0.48
CA TYR A 67 6.83 -0.91 -0.68
C TYR A 67 6.52 0.27 0.27
N HIS A 68 6.77 0.12 1.57
CA HIS A 68 6.52 1.19 2.54
C HIS A 68 7.48 2.36 2.39
N THR A 69 8.73 2.13 1.99
CA THR A 69 9.67 3.20 1.65
C THR A 69 9.15 4.05 0.49
N PHE A 70 8.67 3.40 -0.58
CA PHE A 70 8.06 4.07 -1.72
C PHE A 70 6.84 4.91 -1.31
N VAL A 71 5.94 4.33 -0.50
CA VAL A 71 4.75 5.05 0.00
C VAL A 71 5.15 6.23 0.88
N ALA A 72 6.12 6.06 1.79
CA ALA A 72 6.63 7.13 2.63
C ALA A 72 7.14 8.31 1.81
N LEU A 73 7.93 8.04 0.76
CA LEU A 73 8.44 9.06 -0.15
C LEU A 73 7.29 9.78 -0.89
N CYS A 74 6.28 9.05 -1.39
CA CYS A 74 5.11 9.65 -2.05
C CYS A 74 4.33 10.63 -1.17
N TYR A 75 4.40 10.49 0.16
CA TYR A 75 3.73 11.36 1.13
C TYR A 75 4.67 12.38 1.79
N LEU A 76 5.98 12.26 1.59
CA LEU A 76 7.00 13.23 2.04
C LEU A 76 7.28 14.31 0.99
N THR A 77 7.39 13.93 -0.28
CA THR A 77 7.66 14.82 -1.42
C THR A 77 6.57 15.88 -1.72
N PRO A 78 5.29 15.78 -1.25
CA PRO A 78 4.34 16.89 -1.33
C PRO A 78 4.85 18.20 -0.73
N ILE A 79 5.64 18.14 0.35
CA ILE A 79 6.22 19.35 0.96
C ILE A 79 7.14 20.06 -0.04
N LEU A 80 7.95 19.31 -0.77
CA LEU A 80 8.83 19.84 -1.81
C LEU A 80 8.02 20.42 -2.97
N GLY A 81 6.99 19.71 -3.43
CA GLY A 81 6.11 20.18 -4.50
C GLY A 81 5.41 21.49 -4.18
N ALA A 82 4.88 21.63 -2.95
CA ALA A 82 4.26 22.85 -2.47
C ALA A 82 5.26 24.02 -2.43
N ILE A 83 6.45 23.81 -1.86
CA ILE A 83 7.50 24.84 -1.81
C ILE A 83 7.87 25.33 -3.23
N VAL A 84 8.04 24.40 -4.18
CA VAL A 84 8.40 24.72 -5.57
C VAL A 84 7.27 25.46 -6.28
N ALA A 85 6.01 25.05 -6.08
CA ALA A 85 4.84 25.71 -6.66
C ALA A 85 4.64 27.12 -6.14
N ASP A 86 4.73 27.32 -4.82
CA ASP A 86 4.41 28.61 -4.21
C ASP A 86 5.57 29.60 -4.29
N SER A 87 6.83 29.14 -4.23
CA SER A 87 8.00 30.04 -4.19
C SER A 87 8.58 30.37 -5.56
N TRP A 88 8.52 29.44 -6.54
CA TRP A 88 9.33 29.55 -7.75
C TRP A 88 8.55 29.39 -9.06
N LEU A 89 7.92 28.24 -9.29
CA LEU A 89 7.41 27.87 -10.62
C LEU A 89 5.94 28.25 -10.84
N GLY A 90 5.15 28.39 -9.78
CA GLY A 90 3.69 28.46 -9.86
C GLY A 90 3.05 27.08 -10.05
N LYS A 91 1.84 26.89 -9.50
CA LYS A 91 1.10 25.61 -9.50
C LYS A 91 1.05 24.93 -10.87
N PHE A 92 0.70 25.67 -11.92
CA PHE A 92 0.57 25.13 -13.28
C PHE A 92 1.87 24.51 -13.82
N LYS A 93 3.00 25.22 -13.70
CA LYS A 93 4.29 24.71 -14.19
C LYS A 93 4.79 23.56 -13.35
N THR A 94 4.61 23.62 -12.04
CA THR A 94 4.95 22.52 -11.12
C THR A 94 4.19 21.25 -11.49
N ILE A 95 2.89 21.33 -11.75
CA ILE A 95 2.07 20.18 -12.18
C ILE A 95 2.65 19.57 -13.46
N ILE A 96 2.95 20.38 -14.48
CA ILE A 96 3.49 19.85 -15.75
C ILE A 96 4.85 19.18 -15.56
N TYR A 97 5.83 19.87 -14.97
CA TYR A 97 7.19 19.33 -14.87
C TYR A 97 7.23 18.06 -14.03
N LEU A 98 6.52 18.03 -12.90
CA LEU A 98 6.47 16.84 -12.05
C LEU A 98 5.63 15.72 -12.66
N SER A 99 4.60 16.03 -13.46
CA SER A 99 3.87 15.01 -14.22
C SER A 99 4.71 14.38 -15.33
N ILE A 100 5.62 15.13 -15.96
CA ILE A 100 6.61 14.56 -16.90
C ILE A 100 7.54 13.59 -16.16
N VAL A 101 8.09 14.01 -15.02
CA VAL A 101 8.93 13.14 -14.16
C VAL A 101 8.17 11.88 -13.75
N TYR A 102 6.90 12.03 -13.36
CA TYR A 102 6.03 10.92 -13.02
C TYR A 102 5.86 9.96 -14.21
N ALA A 103 5.53 10.48 -15.40
CA ALA A 103 5.30 9.66 -16.56
C ALA A 103 6.56 8.89 -17.00
N ILE A 104 7.74 9.52 -16.93
CA ILE A 104 9.03 8.84 -17.15
C ILE A 104 9.22 7.70 -16.14
N GLY A 105 8.91 7.96 -14.86
CA GLY A 105 8.98 6.92 -13.82
C GLY A 105 8.05 5.73 -14.09
N GLN A 106 6.82 5.98 -14.54
CA GLN A 106 5.87 4.91 -14.91
C GLN A 106 6.34 4.12 -16.13
N VAL A 107 6.91 4.79 -17.14
CA VAL A 107 7.50 4.11 -18.31
C VAL A 107 8.69 3.26 -17.89
N ALA A 108 9.57 3.78 -17.01
CA ALA A 108 10.70 3.02 -16.47
C ALA A 108 10.23 1.75 -15.75
N MET A 109 9.17 1.83 -14.93
CA MET A 109 8.55 0.66 -14.28
C MET A 109 7.94 -0.34 -15.28
N ALA A 110 7.31 0.15 -16.35
CA ALA A 110 6.75 -0.73 -17.37
C ALA A 110 7.84 -1.49 -18.14
N VAL A 111 8.94 -0.79 -18.48
CA VAL A 111 10.11 -1.37 -19.16
C VAL A 111 10.87 -2.34 -18.24
N SER A 112 11.02 -2.01 -16.96
CA SER A 112 11.70 -2.88 -15.99
C SER A 112 10.96 -4.19 -15.74
N ALA A 113 9.70 -4.32 -16.14
CA ALA A 113 8.91 -5.53 -16.01
C ALA A 113 8.85 -6.39 -17.28
N ILE A 114 9.66 -6.10 -18.31
CA ILE A 114 9.74 -6.89 -19.54
C ILE A 114 10.88 -7.92 -19.41
N HIS A 115 10.55 -9.20 -19.20
CA HIS A 115 11.52 -10.31 -19.13
C HIS A 115 12.44 -10.38 -20.36
N ASP A 116 11.83 -10.33 -21.55
CA ASP A 116 12.51 -10.51 -22.85
C ASP A 116 13.65 -9.51 -23.13
N ILE A 117 13.81 -8.43 -22.34
CA ILE A 117 14.90 -7.46 -22.51
C ILE A 117 16.26 -8.06 -22.14
N THR A 118 16.29 -8.89 -21.09
CA THR A 118 17.54 -9.48 -20.60
C THR A 118 17.54 -11.01 -20.60
N ASP A 119 16.46 -11.65 -21.06
CA ASP A 119 16.35 -13.09 -21.27
C ASP A 119 16.95 -13.48 -22.64
N THR A 120 18.27 -13.76 -22.66
CA THR A 120 19.00 -14.12 -23.88
C THR A 120 18.93 -15.61 -24.21
N ASP A 121 18.80 -16.47 -23.20
CA ASP A 121 18.69 -17.93 -23.35
C ASP A 121 17.25 -18.41 -23.62
N ARG A 122 16.27 -17.52 -23.48
CA ARG A 122 14.83 -17.72 -23.73
C ARG A 122 14.21 -18.74 -22.77
N ASP A 123 14.76 -18.86 -21.57
CA ASP A 123 14.24 -19.74 -20.53
C ASP A 123 13.02 -19.15 -19.80
N GLY A 124 12.71 -17.87 -20.06
CA GLY A 124 11.61 -17.14 -19.45
C GLY A 124 11.95 -16.46 -18.14
N THR A 125 13.24 -16.38 -17.80
CA THR A 125 13.76 -15.67 -16.64
C THR A 125 14.79 -14.63 -17.09
N PRO A 126 14.89 -13.47 -16.43
CA PRO A 126 15.84 -12.45 -16.87
C PRO A 126 17.28 -12.83 -16.46
N ASP A 127 18.23 -12.85 -17.40
CA ASP A 127 19.63 -13.15 -17.11
C ASP A 127 20.29 -12.07 -16.23
N ASN A 128 19.85 -10.81 -16.38
CA ASN A 128 20.39 -9.68 -15.63
C ASN A 128 19.34 -9.05 -14.71
N MET A 129 19.12 -9.68 -13.56
CA MET A 129 18.21 -9.16 -12.54
C MET A 129 18.61 -7.75 -12.04
N THR A 130 19.90 -7.43 -12.01
CA THR A 130 20.39 -6.11 -11.57
C THR A 130 19.83 -4.98 -12.42
N PHE A 131 19.73 -5.17 -13.74
CA PHE A 131 19.12 -4.18 -14.64
C PHE A 131 17.67 -3.89 -14.25
N HIS A 132 16.87 -4.94 -14.02
CA HIS A 132 15.47 -4.82 -13.65
C HIS A 132 15.30 -4.15 -12.28
N VAL A 133 16.13 -4.50 -11.30
CA VAL A 133 16.13 -3.88 -9.98
C VAL A 133 16.46 -2.39 -10.07
N VAL A 134 17.57 -2.02 -10.72
CA VAL A 134 18.01 -0.62 -10.81
C VAL A 134 16.97 0.24 -11.52
N LEU A 135 16.47 -0.22 -12.67
CA LEU A 135 15.48 0.54 -13.44
C LEU A 135 14.16 0.70 -12.66
N SER A 136 13.75 -0.34 -11.92
CA SER A 136 12.57 -0.25 -11.04
C SER A 136 12.77 0.73 -9.90
N MET A 137 13.93 0.73 -9.24
CA MET A 137 14.20 1.65 -8.12
C MET A 137 14.24 3.11 -8.60
N VAL A 138 14.85 3.36 -9.76
CA VAL A 138 14.81 4.68 -10.40
C VAL A 138 13.37 5.07 -10.76
N GLY A 139 12.61 4.14 -11.36
CA GLY A 139 11.20 4.34 -11.69
C GLY A 139 10.36 4.73 -10.47
N LEU A 140 10.46 3.99 -9.37
CA LEU A 140 9.75 4.27 -8.12
C LEU A 140 10.13 5.61 -7.50
N LEU A 141 11.42 5.97 -7.52
CA LEU A 141 11.87 7.28 -7.03
C LEU A 141 11.26 8.42 -7.84
N LEU A 142 11.30 8.32 -9.18
CA LEU A 142 10.71 9.32 -10.07
C LEU A 142 9.19 9.41 -9.89
N ILE A 143 8.51 8.27 -9.74
CA ILE A 143 7.07 8.23 -9.43
C ILE A 143 6.81 8.93 -8.09
N ALA A 144 7.56 8.63 -7.04
CA ALA A 144 7.37 9.22 -5.71
C ALA A 144 7.57 10.75 -5.72
N LEU A 145 8.57 11.24 -6.46
CA LEU A 145 8.77 12.68 -6.68
C LEU A 145 7.62 13.30 -7.48
N GLY A 146 7.19 12.62 -8.54
CA GLY A 146 6.11 13.04 -9.43
C GLY A 146 4.76 13.14 -8.72
N THR A 147 4.19 12.00 -8.30
CA THR A 147 2.87 11.95 -7.64
C THR A 147 2.84 12.80 -6.38
N GLY A 148 3.88 12.73 -5.54
CA GLY A 148 3.88 13.47 -4.29
C GLY A 148 3.92 14.97 -4.53
N GLY A 149 4.75 15.48 -5.44
CA GLY A 149 4.81 16.92 -5.67
C GLY A 149 3.63 17.52 -6.45
N ILE A 150 2.87 16.73 -7.22
CA ILE A 150 1.63 17.21 -7.86
C ILE A 150 0.42 17.22 -6.91
N LYS A 151 0.36 16.30 -5.93
CA LYS A 151 -0.78 16.16 -4.99
C LYS A 151 -1.27 17.48 -4.36
N PRO A 152 -0.41 18.32 -3.77
CA PRO A 152 -0.88 19.58 -3.17
C PRO A 152 -1.28 20.63 -4.20
N CYS A 153 -0.83 20.49 -5.45
CA CYS A 153 -0.99 21.49 -6.49
C CYS A 153 -2.30 21.33 -7.27
N VAL A 154 -2.69 20.11 -7.64
CA VAL A 154 -3.80 19.85 -8.59
C VAL A 154 -5.15 20.28 -8.01
N ALA A 155 -5.48 19.86 -6.78
CA ALA A 155 -6.73 20.21 -6.12
C ALA A 155 -6.85 21.73 -5.92
N ALA A 156 -5.76 22.38 -5.49
CA ALA A 156 -5.70 23.83 -5.31
C ALA A 156 -5.85 24.56 -6.66
N PHE A 157 -5.18 24.09 -7.71
CA PHE A 157 -5.26 24.66 -9.05
C PHE A 157 -6.65 24.54 -9.67
N GLY A 158 -7.36 23.43 -9.42
CA GLY A 158 -8.76 23.25 -9.81
C GLY A 158 -9.70 24.21 -9.09
N GLY A 159 -9.49 24.41 -7.79
CA GLY A 159 -10.24 25.40 -7.01
C GLY A 159 -10.05 26.83 -7.50
N ASP A 160 -8.84 27.19 -7.94
CA ASP A 160 -8.49 28.52 -8.45
C ASP A 160 -9.20 28.87 -9.78
N GLN A 161 -9.82 27.91 -10.47
CA GLN A 161 -10.53 28.15 -11.73
C GLN A 161 -11.89 28.83 -11.53
N PHE A 162 -12.42 28.85 -10.31
CA PHE A 162 -13.73 29.41 -10.00
C PHE A 162 -13.63 30.87 -9.54
N GLY A 163 -14.64 31.67 -9.90
CA GLY A 163 -14.84 33.00 -9.33
C GLY A 163 -15.36 32.98 -7.90
N ASP A 164 -15.23 34.09 -7.17
CA ASP A 164 -15.75 34.20 -5.79
C ASP A 164 -17.28 34.06 -5.73
N HIS A 165 -17.96 34.40 -6.83
CA HIS A 165 -19.41 34.26 -7.00
C HIS A 165 -19.87 32.81 -7.31
N GLN A 166 -18.94 31.87 -7.54
CA GLN A 166 -19.21 30.49 -7.97
C GLN A 166 -18.99 29.46 -6.86
N GLU A 167 -19.36 29.79 -5.61
CA GLU A 167 -19.10 28.90 -4.47
C GLU A 167 -19.81 27.54 -4.58
N LYS A 168 -21.05 27.52 -5.09
CA LYS A 168 -21.84 26.30 -5.27
C LYS A 168 -21.18 25.36 -6.29
N GLN A 169 -20.70 25.91 -7.41
CA GLN A 169 -20.00 25.15 -8.44
C GLN A 169 -18.66 24.62 -7.92
N ARG A 170 -17.90 25.45 -7.18
CA ARG A 170 -16.64 25.05 -6.55
C ARG A 170 -16.83 23.91 -5.55
N ARG A 171 -17.87 23.93 -4.72
CA ARG A 171 -18.21 22.82 -3.81
C ARG A 171 -18.51 21.53 -4.59
N THR A 172 -19.31 21.64 -5.65
CA THR A 172 -19.65 20.48 -6.50
C THR A 172 -18.42 19.91 -7.20
N PHE A 173 -17.49 20.76 -7.65
CA PHE A 173 -16.20 20.34 -8.20
C PHE A 173 -15.42 19.46 -7.23
N PHE A 174 -15.30 19.84 -5.95
CA PHE A 174 -14.62 19.01 -4.96
C PHE A 174 -15.33 17.68 -4.71
N SER A 175 -16.67 17.62 -4.80
CA SER A 175 -17.41 16.35 -4.76
C SER A 175 -17.12 15.46 -5.97
N VAL A 176 -17.06 16.03 -7.18
CA VAL A 176 -16.68 15.29 -8.40
C VAL A 176 -15.23 14.82 -8.33
N PHE A 177 -14.33 15.66 -7.81
CA PHE A 177 -12.93 15.32 -7.58
C PHE A 177 -12.79 14.11 -6.64
N TYR A 178 -13.54 14.10 -5.54
CA TYR A 178 -13.60 12.96 -4.62
C TYR A 178 -14.16 11.69 -5.29
N LEU A 179 -15.17 11.82 -6.15
CA LEU A 179 -15.70 10.71 -6.94
C LEU A 179 -14.63 10.15 -7.90
N CYS A 180 -13.85 11.00 -8.55
CA CYS A 180 -12.76 10.59 -9.44
C CYS A 180 -11.65 9.84 -8.71
N ILE A 181 -11.28 10.26 -7.48
CA ILE A 181 -10.30 9.56 -6.65
C ILE A 181 -10.77 8.13 -6.35
N ASN A 182 -11.98 8.00 -5.82
CA ASN A 182 -12.52 6.69 -5.43
C ASN A 182 -12.82 5.81 -6.65
N GLY A 183 -13.37 6.39 -7.72
CA GLY A 183 -13.62 5.68 -8.98
C GLY A 183 -12.35 5.20 -9.66
N GLY A 184 -11.30 6.04 -9.70
CA GLY A 184 -9.99 5.66 -10.22
C GLY A 184 -9.34 4.55 -9.39
N SER A 185 -9.41 4.64 -8.05
CA SER A 185 -8.93 3.58 -7.14
C SER A 185 -9.70 2.27 -7.31
N LEU A 186 -11.02 2.33 -7.39
CA LEU A 186 -11.89 1.16 -7.58
C LEU A 186 -11.57 0.43 -8.89
N LEU A 187 -11.57 1.16 -10.01
CA LEU A 187 -11.35 0.55 -11.33
C LEU A 187 -9.92 0.04 -11.50
N SER A 188 -8.92 0.76 -10.99
CA SER A 188 -7.53 0.34 -11.11
C SER A 188 -7.21 -0.91 -10.28
N THR A 189 -7.75 -1.03 -9.06
CA THR A 189 -7.57 -2.22 -8.21
C THR A 189 -8.30 -3.45 -8.76
N ILE A 190 -9.26 -3.30 -9.67
CA ILE A 190 -9.89 -4.41 -10.39
C ILE A 190 -9.10 -4.75 -11.65
N ILE A 191 -8.87 -3.75 -12.51
CA ILE A 191 -8.36 -3.95 -13.87
C ILE A 191 -6.88 -4.32 -13.85
N THR A 192 -6.04 -3.62 -13.08
CA THR A 192 -4.59 -3.83 -13.13
C THR A 192 -4.17 -5.23 -12.68
N PRO A 193 -4.72 -5.81 -11.58
CA PRO A 193 -4.49 -7.21 -11.24
C PRO A 193 -4.97 -8.21 -12.31
N ILE A 194 -6.09 -7.94 -12.99
CA ILE A 194 -6.58 -8.79 -14.10
C ILE A 194 -5.57 -8.79 -15.25
N LEU A 195 -5.00 -7.62 -15.57
CA LEU A 195 -3.95 -7.48 -16.58
C LEU A 195 -2.67 -8.21 -16.17
N ARG A 196 -2.26 -8.11 -14.90
CA ARG A 196 -1.12 -8.86 -14.34
C ARG A 196 -1.31 -10.38 -14.48
N ALA A 197 -2.53 -10.86 -14.21
CA ALA A 197 -2.83 -12.29 -14.22
C ALA A 197 -2.80 -12.93 -15.61
N GLN A 198 -2.84 -12.12 -16.68
CA GLN A 198 -2.69 -12.59 -18.07
C GLN A 198 -1.28 -13.12 -18.33
N ASN A 199 -1.20 -14.02 -19.32
CA ASN A 199 0.08 -14.53 -19.81
C ASN A 199 0.55 -13.70 -21.01
N CYS A 200 1.76 -13.13 -20.95
CA CYS A 200 2.38 -12.40 -22.04
C CYS A 200 3.89 -12.70 -22.14
N GLY A 201 4.54 -12.21 -23.18
CA GLY A 201 5.91 -12.52 -23.55
C GLY A 201 6.00 -13.06 -24.98
N ILE A 202 7.12 -12.73 -25.64
CA ILE A 202 7.36 -13.01 -27.06
C ILE A 202 7.80 -14.47 -27.20
N TYR A 203 8.79 -14.90 -26.43
CA TYR A 203 9.38 -16.23 -26.52
C TYR A 203 8.83 -17.19 -25.45
N SER A 204 8.70 -16.72 -24.21
CA SER A 204 8.13 -17.47 -23.09
C SER A 204 6.82 -16.82 -22.63
N LYS A 205 5.85 -17.63 -22.16
CA LYS A 205 4.58 -17.12 -21.65
C LYS A 205 4.66 -16.98 -20.13
N GLN A 206 4.77 -15.75 -19.65
CA GLN A 206 4.90 -15.40 -18.23
C GLN A 206 3.78 -14.44 -17.77
N LYS A 207 3.68 -14.20 -16.47
CA LYS A 207 2.73 -13.22 -15.90
C LYS A 207 3.04 -11.80 -16.35
N CYS A 208 2.01 -11.06 -16.74
CA CYS A 208 2.20 -9.82 -17.47
C CYS A 208 2.32 -8.56 -16.60
N TYR A 209 3.44 -8.44 -15.88
CA TYR A 209 3.75 -7.21 -15.13
C TYR A 209 3.98 -6.00 -16.03
N SER A 210 4.57 -6.19 -17.21
CA SER A 210 4.78 -5.13 -18.21
C SER A 210 3.47 -4.48 -18.65
N LEU A 211 2.40 -5.24 -18.87
CA LEU A 211 1.07 -4.71 -19.17
C LEU A 211 0.42 -4.06 -17.94
N ALA A 212 0.57 -4.69 -16.77
CA ALA A 212 0.04 -4.18 -15.51
C ALA A 212 0.63 -2.81 -15.14
N PHE A 213 1.90 -2.54 -15.45
CA PHE A 213 2.51 -1.22 -15.30
C PHE A 213 2.37 -0.32 -16.54
N GLY A 214 2.31 -0.91 -17.73
CA GLY A 214 2.19 -0.20 -19.01
C GLY A 214 0.85 0.53 -19.17
N VAL A 215 -0.27 -0.05 -18.74
CA VAL A 215 -1.57 0.63 -18.78
C VAL A 215 -1.62 1.86 -17.85
N PRO A 216 -1.21 1.77 -16.57
CA PRO A 216 -0.96 2.94 -15.73
C PRO A 216 -0.04 3.99 -16.36
N ALA A 217 1.04 3.58 -17.04
CA ALA A 217 1.96 4.50 -17.70
C ALA A 217 1.28 5.26 -18.86
N ALA A 218 0.54 4.53 -19.71
CA ALA A 218 -0.24 5.12 -20.80
C ALA A 218 -1.29 6.10 -20.28
N LEU A 219 -2.03 5.74 -19.22
CA LEU A 219 -3.01 6.63 -18.61
C LEU A 219 -2.37 7.87 -17.97
N MET A 220 -1.17 7.76 -17.39
CA MET A 220 -0.45 8.93 -16.88
C MET A 220 -0.01 9.87 -18.02
N MET A 221 0.43 9.32 -19.16
CA MET A 221 0.71 10.10 -20.36
C MET A 221 -0.54 10.80 -20.90
N VAL A 222 -1.68 10.11 -20.92
CA VAL A 222 -2.98 10.70 -21.29
C VAL A 222 -3.34 11.83 -20.31
N ALA A 223 -3.18 11.63 -19.00
CA ALA A 223 -3.43 12.65 -17.99
C ALA A 223 -2.62 13.93 -18.27
N LEU A 224 -1.32 13.78 -18.52
CA LEU A 224 -0.41 14.87 -18.86
C LEU A 224 -0.83 15.61 -20.14
N VAL A 225 -1.12 14.87 -21.21
CA VAL A 225 -1.53 15.46 -22.51
C VAL A 225 -2.85 16.22 -22.35
N VAL A 226 -3.86 15.61 -21.72
CA VAL A 226 -5.15 16.26 -21.46
C VAL A 226 -4.95 17.54 -20.64
N PHE A 227 -4.13 17.49 -19.58
CA PHE A 227 -3.86 18.67 -18.78
C PHE A 227 -3.20 19.80 -19.60
N ILE A 228 -2.22 19.48 -20.46
CA ILE A 228 -1.54 20.45 -21.34
C ILE A 228 -2.51 21.03 -22.39
N LEU A 229 -3.40 20.23 -22.96
CA LEU A 229 -4.40 20.72 -23.93
C LEU A 229 -5.32 21.79 -23.33
N GLY A 230 -5.62 21.69 -22.03
CA GLY A 230 -6.37 22.72 -21.29
C GLY A 230 -5.59 24.02 -21.01
N SER A 231 -4.28 24.07 -21.32
CA SER A 231 -3.37 25.15 -20.88
C SER A 231 -3.76 26.56 -21.33
N GLY A 232 -4.43 26.70 -22.47
CA GLY A 232 -4.94 27.98 -22.98
C GLY A 232 -6.15 28.51 -22.22
N MET A 233 -6.87 27.65 -21.49
CA MET A 233 -8.13 27.98 -20.81
C MET A 233 -7.97 28.15 -19.29
N TYR A 234 -6.82 27.78 -18.72
CA TYR A 234 -6.63 27.88 -17.29
C TYR A 234 -6.37 29.31 -16.81
N TYR A 235 -6.98 29.66 -15.70
CA TYR A 235 -6.52 30.76 -14.87
C TYR A 235 -5.23 30.35 -14.15
N LYS A 236 -4.15 31.09 -14.41
CA LYS A 236 -2.81 30.84 -13.84
C LYS A 236 -2.49 31.93 -12.83
N ALA A 237 -2.78 31.66 -11.56
CA ALA A 237 -2.42 32.56 -10.47
C ALA A 237 -0.89 32.75 -10.41
N LYS A 238 -0.45 33.96 -10.05
CA LYS A 238 0.96 34.22 -9.77
C LYS A 238 1.36 33.50 -8.47
N PRO A 239 2.63 33.07 -8.33
CA PRO A 239 3.11 32.49 -7.08
C PRO A 239 2.87 33.48 -5.93
N GLN A 240 2.14 33.04 -4.90
CA GLN A 240 1.98 33.77 -3.65
C GLN A 240 3.08 33.27 -2.71
N GLY A 241 3.78 34.19 -2.02
CA GLY A 241 4.94 33.86 -1.19
C GLY A 241 4.71 32.67 -0.24
N ASN A 242 5.78 31.99 0.12
CA ASN A 242 5.70 30.71 0.81
C ASN A 242 5.41 30.88 2.31
N ILE A 243 4.13 30.82 2.66
CA ILE A 243 3.62 30.86 4.03
C ILE A 243 4.30 29.81 4.92
N MET A 244 4.61 28.63 4.38
CA MET A 244 5.28 27.57 5.14
C MET A 244 6.72 27.96 5.50
N LEU A 245 7.46 28.62 4.60
CA LEU A 245 8.78 29.19 4.89
C LEU A 245 8.70 30.30 5.95
N ASP A 246 7.69 31.16 5.88
CA ASP A 246 7.52 32.25 6.84
C ASP A 246 7.19 31.72 8.24
N VAL A 247 6.34 30.69 8.33
CA VAL A 247 6.06 29.95 9.57
C VAL A 247 7.34 29.35 10.14
N CYS A 248 8.14 28.64 9.32
CA CYS A 248 9.40 28.04 9.76
C CYS A 248 10.42 29.09 10.23
N LYS A 249 10.57 30.21 9.51
CA LYS A 249 11.46 31.32 9.89
C LYS A 249 11.00 32.00 11.17
N CYS A 250 9.70 32.18 11.35
CA CYS A 250 9.12 32.76 12.56
C CYS A 250 9.38 31.86 13.78
N ILE A 251 9.10 30.55 13.66
CA ILE A 251 9.40 29.54 14.70
C ILE A 251 10.90 29.54 15.04
N GLY A 252 11.76 29.46 14.02
CA GLY A 252 13.21 29.44 14.20
C GLY A 252 13.74 30.72 14.88
N PHE A 253 13.19 31.88 14.51
CA PHE A 253 13.49 33.14 15.18
C PHE A 253 13.04 33.14 16.64
N ALA A 254 11.80 32.71 16.93
CA ALA A 254 11.28 32.61 18.30
C ALA A 254 12.17 31.74 19.20
N ILE A 255 12.57 30.56 18.70
CA ILE A 255 13.45 29.64 19.42
C ILE A 255 14.83 30.25 19.65
N LYS A 256 15.45 30.80 18.60
CA LYS A 256 16.76 31.45 18.69
C LYS A 256 16.74 32.61 19.69
N ASN A 257 15.69 33.42 19.65
CA ASN A 257 15.54 34.59 20.51
C ASN A 257 15.30 34.19 21.97
N ARG A 258 14.52 33.13 22.20
CA ARG A 258 14.34 32.51 23.53
C ARG A 258 15.65 32.01 24.12
N TYR A 259 16.50 31.35 23.32
CA TYR A 259 17.81 30.88 23.80
C TYR A 259 18.77 32.03 24.09
N ARG A 260 18.76 33.08 23.27
CA ARG A 260 19.63 34.26 23.43
C ARG A 260 19.28 35.09 24.68
N HIS A 261 18.00 35.13 25.06
CA HIS A 261 17.47 35.89 26.18
C HIS A 261 17.08 35.03 27.39
N ARG A 262 17.77 33.90 27.60
CA ARG A 262 17.49 32.94 28.69
C ARG A 262 17.91 33.43 30.09
N GLY A 263 18.60 34.57 30.20
CA GLY A 263 19.04 35.16 31.47
C GLY A 263 17.91 35.82 32.27
N ASN A 264 18.08 35.97 33.59
CA ASN A 264 17.10 36.57 34.52
C ASN A 264 16.79 38.07 34.26
N GLN A 265 17.48 38.71 33.30
CA GLN A 265 17.34 40.13 32.97
C GLN A 265 16.13 40.44 32.09
N TYR A 266 15.52 39.43 31.45
CA TYR A 266 14.39 39.63 30.53
C TYR A 266 13.08 39.11 31.13
N PRO A 267 11.96 39.87 31.00
CA PRO A 267 10.67 39.45 31.54
C PRO A 267 10.18 38.17 30.86
N LYS A 268 9.69 37.20 31.65
CA LYS A 268 9.12 35.95 31.13
C LYS A 268 7.85 36.26 30.32
N ARG A 269 7.85 35.83 29.05
CA ARG A 269 6.66 35.90 28.17
C ARG A 269 5.67 34.78 28.50
N LYS A 270 4.36 35.01 28.25
CA LYS A 270 3.28 34.03 28.54
C LYS A 270 3.39 32.76 27.68
N HIS A 271 3.73 32.91 26.39
CA HIS A 271 3.97 31.79 25.49
C HIS A 271 5.34 31.90 24.81
N TRP A 272 5.98 30.78 24.49
CA TRP A 272 7.34 30.77 23.91
C TRP A 272 7.40 31.37 22.49
N MET A 273 6.28 31.41 21.77
CA MET A 273 6.20 32.06 20.45
C MET A 273 6.23 33.60 20.55
N ASP A 274 5.92 34.18 21.72
CA ASP A 274 5.88 35.64 21.88
C ASP A 274 7.27 36.28 21.74
N TRP A 275 8.33 35.49 21.78
CA TRP A 275 9.70 35.90 21.47
C TRP A 275 9.90 36.31 20.00
N ALA A 276 8.90 36.08 19.13
CA ALA A 276 8.88 36.56 17.75
C ALA A 276 8.28 37.96 17.56
N GLU A 277 7.65 38.53 18.60
CA GLU A 277 6.91 39.81 18.54
C GLU A 277 7.80 41.00 18.12
N GLU A 278 9.11 40.90 18.33
CA GLU A 278 10.10 41.91 17.92
C GLU A 278 10.24 42.04 16.40
N LYS A 279 9.87 41.01 15.63
CA LYS A 279 10.10 40.94 14.18
C LYS A 279 8.85 40.63 13.37
N TYR A 280 7.87 39.95 13.96
CA TYR A 280 6.69 39.45 13.25
C TYR A 280 5.40 40.00 13.87
N GLU A 281 4.39 40.19 13.03
CA GLU A 281 3.07 40.68 13.43
C GLU A 281 2.40 39.75 14.46
N LYS A 282 1.65 40.35 15.40
CA LYS A 282 0.96 39.61 16.48
C LYS A 282 -0.07 38.63 15.94
N LEU A 283 -0.76 38.99 14.85
CA LEU A 283 -1.71 38.11 14.15
C LEU A 283 -1.01 36.85 13.63
N LEU A 284 0.13 36.99 12.96
CA LEU A 284 0.90 35.85 12.45
C LEU A 284 1.35 34.93 13.60
N ILE A 285 1.83 35.51 14.70
CA ILE A 285 2.23 34.77 15.90
C ILE A 285 1.05 33.99 16.49
N ALA A 286 -0.14 34.60 16.57
CA ALA A 286 -1.36 33.94 17.04
C ALA A 286 -1.78 32.79 16.12
N GLN A 287 -1.72 32.99 14.79
CA GLN A 287 -2.01 31.96 13.80
C GLN A 287 -1.04 30.76 13.91
N ILE A 288 0.26 31.01 14.09
CA ILE A 288 1.24 29.93 14.30
C ILE A 288 0.96 29.16 15.60
N LYS A 289 0.57 29.84 16.68
CA LYS A 289 0.17 29.15 17.93
C LYS A 289 -1.01 28.20 17.70
N MET A 290 -2.02 28.60 16.91
CA MET A 290 -3.15 27.74 16.56
C MET A 290 -2.70 26.50 15.78
N VAL A 291 -1.88 26.70 14.74
CA VAL A 291 -1.35 25.61 13.92
C VAL A 291 -0.52 24.63 14.76
N LEU A 292 0.38 25.13 15.61
CA LEU A 292 1.21 24.27 16.47
C LEU A 292 0.39 23.45 17.46
N LYS A 293 -0.73 23.99 17.95
CA LYS A 293 -1.65 23.25 18.83
C LYS A 293 -2.28 22.06 18.11
N VAL A 294 -2.64 22.22 16.83
CA VAL A 294 -3.16 21.12 15.99
C VAL A 294 -2.04 20.15 15.62
N LEU A 295 -0.86 20.63 15.24
CA LEU A 295 0.29 19.78 14.93
C LEU A 295 0.76 18.95 16.15
N PHE A 296 0.59 19.46 17.36
CA PHE A 296 0.85 18.68 18.56
C PHE A 296 -0.10 17.48 18.69
N LEU A 297 -1.37 17.64 18.32
CA LEU A 297 -2.32 16.51 18.21
C LEU A 297 -1.99 15.54 17.08
N TYR A 298 -1.15 15.93 16.11
CA TYR A 298 -0.74 15.04 15.02
C TYR A 298 0.31 14.01 15.44
N ILE A 299 1.04 14.23 16.54
CA ILE A 299 2.16 13.36 16.97
C ILE A 299 1.74 11.87 17.08
N PRO A 300 0.56 11.51 17.63
CA PRO A 300 0.12 10.12 17.72
C PRO A 300 -0.41 9.52 16.40
N LEU A 301 -0.80 10.36 15.43
CA LEU A 301 -1.53 9.93 14.24
C LEU A 301 -0.77 9.01 13.26
N PRO A 302 0.58 9.10 13.11
CA PRO A 302 1.34 8.20 12.26
C PRO A 302 1.03 6.72 12.48
N MET A 303 0.74 6.31 13.71
CA MET A 303 0.44 4.91 14.04
C MET A 303 -0.82 4.38 13.37
N PHE A 304 -1.82 5.23 13.10
CA PHE A 304 -2.97 4.80 12.31
C PHE A 304 -2.53 4.42 10.89
N TRP A 305 -1.69 5.25 10.27
CA TRP A 305 -1.17 5.02 8.91
C TRP A 305 -0.24 3.80 8.82
N THR A 306 0.53 3.53 9.89
CA THR A 306 1.33 2.31 10.05
C THR A 306 0.49 1.04 9.89
N LEU A 307 -0.76 1.04 10.37
CA LEU A 307 -1.67 -0.10 10.20
C LEU A 307 -2.40 -0.04 8.86
N PHE A 308 -2.92 1.14 8.50
CA PHE A 308 -3.76 1.32 7.32
C PHE A 308 -3.07 0.93 6.01
N ASP A 309 -1.80 1.30 5.82
CA ASP A 309 -1.09 1.06 4.56
C ASP A 309 -0.63 -0.40 4.39
N GLN A 310 -0.70 -1.25 5.43
CA GLN A 310 -0.33 -2.67 5.33
C GLN A 310 -1.30 -3.50 4.49
N LYS A 311 -2.50 -2.98 4.23
CA LYS A 311 -3.48 -3.64 3.35
C LYS A 311 -2.98 -3.84 1.92
N GLY A 312 -1.99 -3.06 1.50
CA GLY A 312 -1.37 -3.16 0.18
C GLY A 312 -0.08 -3.99 0.15
N SER A 313 0.45 -4.39 1.31
CA SER A 313 1.65 -5.20 1.47
C SER A 313 1.33 -6.52 2.19
N ARG A 314 1.42 -6.55 3.52
CA ARG A 314 1.26 -7.75 4.36
C ARG A 314 -0.07 -8.46 4.13
N TRP A 315 -1.19 -7.74 3.93
CA TRP A 315 -2.48 -8.41 3.70
C TRP A 315 -2.59 -9.02 2.29
N THR A 316 -1.96 -8.40 1.30
CA THR A 316 -1.82 -8.99 -0.04
C THR A 316 -1.01 -10.28 0.03
N LEU A 317 0.10 -10.26 0.78
CA LEU A 317 0.94 -11.45 1.01
C LEU A 317 0.18 -12.54 1.78
N GLN A 318 -0.58 -12.18 2.81
CA GLN A 318 -1.48 -13.10 3.50
C GLN A 318 -2.49 -13.73 2.52
N ALA A 319 -3.07 -12.96 1.60
CA ALA A 319 -4.01 -13.49 0.62
C ALA A 319 -3.36 -14.50 -0.36
N THR A 320 -2.04 -14.45 -0.60
CA THR A 320 -1.36 -15.43 -1.47
C THR A 320 -1.40 -16.87 -0.94
N THR A 321 -1.64 -17.05 0.36
CA THR A 321 -1.72 -18.37 1.01
C THR A 321 -3.16 -18.81 1.29
N MET A 322 -4.15 -18.11 0.71
CA MET A 322 -5.57 -18.37 0.88
C MET A 322 -6.20 -18.97 -0.39
N ASN A 323 -7.41 -19.49 -0.25
CA ASN A 323 -8.25 -19.94 -1.37
C ASN A 323 -9.01 -18.73 -1.95
N GLY A 324 -8.79 -18.46 -3.24
CA GLY A 324 -9.41 -17.35 -3.99
C GLY A 324 -10.65 -17.73 -4.81
N ASP A 325 -11.17 -18.95 -4.68
CA ASP A 325 -12.34 -19.41 -5.41
C ASP A 325 -13.66 -18.95 -4.77
N PHE A 326 -14.27 -17.92 -5.34
CA PHE A 326 -15.60 -17.42 -4.97
C PHE A 326 -16.73 -18.10 -5.77
N GLY A 327 -16.45 -19.24 -6.42
CA GLY A 327 -17.38 -20.04 -7.21
C GLY A 327 -17.54 -19.54 -8.65
N LEU A 328 -18.07 -18.33 -8.83
CA LEU A 328 -18.27 -17.75 -10.17
C LEU A 328 -16.98 -17.18 -10.78
N LEU A 329 -16.04 -16.77 -9.94
CA LEU A 329 -14.83 -16.09 -10.33
C LEU A 329 -13.72 -16.37 -9.31
N VAL A 330 -12.49 -16.49 -9.81
CA VAL A 330 -11.30 -16.66 -8.98
C VAL A 330 -10.68 -15.29 -8.74
N ILE A 331 -10.72 -14.81 -7.50
CA ILE A 331 -10.14 -13.54 -7.07
C ILE A 331 -8.62 -13.71 -6.90
N GLN A 332 -7.86 -12.77 -7.46
CA GLN A 332 -6.43 -12.67 -7.23
C GLN A 332 -6.13 -12.00 -5.87
N PRO A 333 -5.00 -12.34 -5.20
CA PRO A 333 -4.65 -11.78 -3.90
C PRO A 333 -4.64 -10.25 -3.85
N ASP A 334 -4.11 -9.60 -4.88
CA ASP A 334 -4.01 -8.15 -5.04
C ASP A 334 -5.36 -7.45 -5.30
N GLN A 335 -6.37 -8.19 -5.77
CA GLN A 335 -7.74 -7.66 -5.96
C GLN A 335 -8.51 -7.49 -4.64
N MET A 336 -8.06 -8.11 -3.54
CA MET A 336 -8.69 -7.89 -2.22
C MET A 336 -8.65 -6.42 -1.79
N GLN A 337 -7.70 -5.64 -2.32
CA GLN A 337 -7.62 -4.19 -2.11
C GLN A 337 -8.85 -3.44 -2.62
N THR A 338 -9.59 -3.98 -3.59
CA THR A 338 -10.84 -3.41 -4.14
C THR A 338 -11.95 -3.31 -3.09
N VAL A 339 -11.92 -4.15 -2.06
CA VAL A 339 -12.90 -4.09 -0.97
C VAL A 339 -12.89 -2.71 -0.29
N ASN A 340 -11.72 -2.08 -0.15
CA ASN A 340 -11.60 -0.78 0.50
C ASN A 340 -12.36 0.36 -0.20
N PRO A 341 -12.14 0.69 -1.49
CA PRO A 341 -12.89 1.75 -2.16
C PRO A 341 -14.40 1.46 -2.23
N ILE A 342 -14.82 0.18 -2.37
CA ILE A 342 -16.25 -0.19 -2.28
C ILE A 342 -16.82 0.19 -0.91
N LEU A 343 -16.10 -0.18 0.15
CA LEU A 343 -16.50 0.13 1.52
C LEU A 343 -16.46 1.64 1.80
N ILE A 344 -15.51 2.41 1.28
CA ILE A 344 -15.51 3.87 1.44
C ILE A 344 -16.77 4.47 0.81
N LEU A 345 -17.08 4.12 -0.44
CA LEU A 345 -18.22 4.66 -1.17
C LEU A 345 -19.57 4.32 -0.52
N THR A 346 -19.62 3.24 0.24
CA THR A 346 -20.84 2.80 0.96
C THR A 346 -20.88 3.32 2.41
N LEU A 347 -19.78 3.21 3.16
CA LEU A 347 -19.71 3.57 4.58
C LEU A 347 -19.73 5.07 4.81
N VAL A 348 -19.17 5.90 3.93
CA VAL A 348 -19.20 7.36 4.11
C VAL A 348 -20.65 7.88 4.15
N PRO A 349 -21.52 7.61 3.15
CA PRO A 349 -22.93 8.01 3.21
C PRO A 349 -23.68 7.41 4.42
N VAL A 350 -23.40 6.16 4.78
CA VAL A 350 -24.04 5.48 5.92
C VAL A 350 -23.65 6.14 7.24
N MET A 351 -22.39 6.50 7.42
CA MET A 351 -21.91 7.18 8.62
C MET A 351 -22.57 8.55 8.78
N ASP A 352 -22.60 9.35 7.71
CA ASP A 352 -23.15 10.71 7.74
C ASP A 352 -24.67 10.76 7.84
N SER A 353 -25.37 9.88 7.11
CA SER A 353 -26.84 9.95 6.98
C SER A 353 -27.58 9.12 8.04
N LEU A 354 -26.94 8.07 8.57
CA LEU A 354 -27.58 7.12 9.50
C LEU A 354 -26.88 7.11 10.86
N ILE A 355 -25.59 6.78 10.92
CA ILE A 355 -24.92 6.49 12.19
C ILE A 355 -24.73 7.76 13.04
N TYR A 356 -24.16 8.84 12.51
CA TYR A 356 -23.96 10.07 13.28
C TYR A 356 -25.27 10.71 13.76
N PRO A 357 -26.34 10.79 12.94
CA PRO A 357 -27.64 11.25 13.41
C PRO A 357 -28.26 10.37 14.50
N LEU A 358 -28.11 9.05 14.42
CA LEU A 358 -28.60 8.13 15.46
C LEU A 358 -27.84 8.32 16.79
N ILE A 359 -26.50 8.42 16.74
CA ILE A 359 -25.69 8.71 17.94
C ILE A 359 -26.11 10.03 18.59
N LYS A 360 -26.39 11.06 17.76
CA LYS A 360 -26.90 12.34 18.23
C LYS A 360 -28.27 12.20 18.89
N LYS A 361 -29.17 11.35 18.37
CA LYS A 361 -30.47 11.03 18.99
C LYS A 361 -30.31 10.31 20.33
N CYS A 362 -29.24 9.53 20.52
CA CYS A 362 -28.91 8.90 21.80
C CYS A 362 -28.31 9.87 22.84
N GLY A 363 -28.22 11.18 22.54
CA GLY A 363 -27.71 12.19 23.46
C GLY A 363 -26.18 12.20 23.62
N LEU A 364 -25.45 11.44 22.80
CA LEU A 364 -24.00 11.36 22.87
C LEU A 364 -23.36 12.43 21.97
N ASN A 365 -22.63 13.37 22.60
CA ASN A 365 -21.81 14.35 21.87
C ASN A 365 -20.57 13.69 21.29
N PHE A 366 -20.67 13.30 20.02
CA PHE A 366 -19.62 12.63 19.26
C PHE A 366 -18.75 13.65 18.49
N THR A 367 -17.87 14.32 19.25
CA THR A 367 -16.93 15.32 18.75
C THR A 367 -15.91 14.72 17.78
N PRO A 368 -15.31 15.51 16.86
CA PRO A 368 -14.37 15.01 15.88
C PRO A 368 -13.23 14.18 16.47
N LEU A 369 -12.61 14.64 17.56
CA LEU A 369 -11.53 13.92 18.25
C LEU A 369 -12.01 12.57 18.82
N LYS A 370 -13.25 12.47 19.35
CA LYS A 370 -13.81 11.19 19.79
C LYS A 370 -14.02 10.23 18.62
N ARG A 371 -14.42 10.72 17.44
CA ARG A 371 -14.55 9.88 16.23
C ARG A 371 -13.19 9.34 15.81
N MET A 372 -12.15 10.18 15.82
CA MET A 372 -10.79 9.74 15.53
C MET A 372 -10.31 8.67 16.52
N THR A 373 -10.61 8.81 17.81
CA THR A 373 -10.34 7.77 18.82
C THR A 373 -11.03 6.45 18.47
N VAL A 374 -12.34 6.47 18.16
CA VAL A 374 -13.06 5.25 17.74
C VAL A 374 -12.45 4.66 16.47
N GLY A 375 -12.05 5.51 15.51
CA GLY A 375 -11.38 5.07 14.29
C GLY A 375 -10.09 4.30 14.54
N MET A 376 -9.28 4.73 15.50
CA MET A 376 -8.07 3.99 15.92
C MET A 376 -8.40 2.66 16.61
N ILE A 377 -9.46 2.60 17.42
CA ILE A 377 -9.91 1.35 18.04
C ILE A 377 -10.37 0.35 16.96
N LEU A 378 -11.12 0.81 15.96
CA LEU A 378 -11.55 -0.02 14.82
C LEU A 378 -10.35 -0.53 14.01
N ALA A 379 -9.35 0.32 13.76
CA ALA A 379 -8.12 -0.11 13.09
C ALA A 379 -7.34 -1.15 13.90
N ALA A 380 -7.28 -1.04 15.22
CA ALA A 380 -6.67 -2.06 16.07
C ALA A 380 -7.45 -3.39 16.01
N LEU A 381 -8.79 -3.33 16.03
CA LEU A 381 -9.65 -4.50 15.88
C LEU A 381 -9.48 -5.17 14.51
N ALA A 382 -9.25 -4.41 13.44
CA ALA A 382 -8.93 -4.94 12.12
C ALA A 382 -7.68 -5.83 12.14
N PHE A 383 -6.65 -5.42 12.89
CA PHE A 383 -5.42 -6.20 13.02
C PHE A 383 -5.56 -7.41 13.95
N VAL A 384 -6.44 -7.36 14.94
CA VAL A 384 -6.84 -8.55 15.70
C VAL A 384 -7.52 -9.56 14.76
N CYS A 385 -8.41 -9.11 13.88
CA CYS A 385 -9.02 -9.98 12.87
C CYS A 385 -7.95 -10.57 11.93
N ALA A 386 -7.00 -9.77 11.45
CA ALA A 386 -5.90 -10.24 10.60
C ALA A 386 -5.01 -11.29 11.30
N ALA A 387 -4.74 -11.13 12.60
CA ALA A 387 -4.03 -12.11 13.39
C ALA A 387 -4.81 -13.43 13.51
N VAL A 388 -6.12 -13.37 13.75
CA VAL A 388 -6.98 -14.56 13.82
C VAL A 388 -7.01 -15.30 12.49
N VAL A 389 -7.13 -14.57 11.37
CA VAL A 389 -7.07 -15.16 10.02
C VAL A 389 -5.71 -15.83 9.81
N GLN A 390 -4.61 -15.16 10.16
CA GLN A 390 -3.26 -15.71 10.03
C GLN A 390 -3.09 -16.98 10.86
N LEU A 391 -3.61 -17.04 12.09
CA LEU A 391 -3.57 -18.24 12.92
C LEU A 391 -4.31 -19.44 12.29
N GLN A 392 -5.37 -19.20 11.51
CA GLN A 392 -6.04 -20.28 10.78
C GLN A 392 -5.23 -20.72 9.57
N ILE A 393 -4.60 -19.78 8.86
CA ILE A 393 -3.70 -20.10 7.73
C ILE A 393 -2.52 -20.94 8.23
N ASP A 394 -1.85 -20.52 9.31
CA ASP A 394 -0.66 -21.17 9.84
C ASP A 394 -0.93 -22.64 10.24
N LYS A 395 -2.14 -22.99 10.67
CA LYS A 395 -2.54 -24.39 10.94
C LYS A 395 -2.58 -25.28 9.69
N THR A 396 -2.71 -24.67 8.52
CA THR A 396 -2.84 -25.36 7.23
C THR A 396 -1.53 -25.40 6.44
N LEU A 397 -0.53 -24.62 6.87
CA LEU A 397 0.78 -24.58 6.23
C LEU A 397 1.65 -25.76 6.70
N PRO A 398 2.40 -26.40 5.79
CA PRO A 398 3.35 -27.44 6.17
C PRO A 398 4.51 -26.87 6.99
N VAL A 399 5.02 -27.66 7.93
CA VAL A 399 6.24 -27.32 8.68
C VAL A 399 7.45 -27.87 7.92
N PHE A 400 8.24 -26.97 7.35
CA PHE A 400 9.47 -27.32 6.64
C PHE A 400 10.64 -27.59 7.61
N PRO A 401 11.63 -28.42 7.23
CA PRO A 401 12.77 -28.69 8.09
C PRO A 401 13.63 -27.43 8.27
N SER A 402 14.20 -27.26 9.46
CA SER A 402 15.21 -26.23 9.70
C SER A 402 16.52 -26.58 8.97
N ALA A 403 17.47 -25.63 8.89
CA ALA A 403 18.77 -25.85 8.25
C ALA A 403 19.59 -27.00 8.86
N SER A 404 19.27 -27.44 10.09
CA SER A 404 19.92 -28.56 10.76
C SER A 404 19.17 -29.89 10.63
N GLN A 405 17.94 -29.87 10.13
CA GLN A 405 17.02 -31.00 10.10
C GLN A 405 16.86 -31.60 8.70
N VAL A 406 16.47 -32.87 8.65
CA VAL A 406 16.07 -33.58 7.45
C VAL A 406 14.67 -34.14 7.64
N GLN A 407 13.87 -34.12 6.59
CA GLN A 407 12.53 -34.72 6.58
C GLN A 407 12.46 -35.82 5.54
N LEU A 408 12.01 -37.01 5.94
CA LEU A 408 11.92 -38.20 5.09
C LEU A 408 10.48 -38.72 4.99
N LYS A 409 10.00 -39.00 3.79
CA LYS A 409 8.85 -39.87 3.55
C LYS A 409 9.28 -41.20 2.95
N LEU A 410 8.53 -42.26 3.25
CA LEU A 410 8.79 -43.58 2.71
C LEU A 410 7.78 -43.89 1.61
N LEU A 411 8.24 -44.42 0.49
CA LEU A 411 7.41 -44.78 -0.66
C LEU A 411 7.66 -46.23 -1.06
N ASN A 412 6.62 -47.07 -1.01
CA ASN A 412 6.69 -48.44 -1.47
C ASN A 412 6.16 -48.57 -2.90
N MET A 413 7.04 -48.79 -3.89
CA MET A 413 6.67 -49.12 -5.28
C MET A 413 6.79 -50.62 -5.58
N GLY A 414 7.02 -51.44 -4.54
CA GLY A 414 7.04 -52.90 -4.63
C GLY A 414 5.64 -53.51 -4.79
N ASN A 415 5.59 -54.82 -5.02
CA ASN A 415 4.34 -55.58 -5.12
C ASN A 415 3.91 -56.25 -3.80
N LYS A 416 4.70 -56.09 -2.73
CA LYS A 416 4.43 -56.64 -1.41
C LYS A 416 4.39 -55.50 -0.39
N THR A 417 3.66 -55.73 0.70
CA THR A 417 3.72 -54.85 1.87
C THR A 417 5.13 -54.89 2.46
N VAL A 418 5.67 -53.72 2.75
CA VAL A 418 7.00 -53.56 3.36
C VAL A 418 6.84 -52.95 4.75
N THR A 419 7.48 -53.54 5.73
CA THR A 419 7.64 -52.97 7.07
C THR A 419 9.00 -52.29 7.14
N VAL A 420 9.01 -51.00 7.45
CA VAL A 420 10.22 -50.18 7.50
C VAL A 420 10.41 -49.63 8.90
N GLN A 421 11.55 -49.90 9.50
CA GLN A 421 11.97 -49.34 10.78
C GLN A 421 13.08 -48.31 10.54
N LEU A 422 12.87 -47.09 11.02
CA LEU A 422 13.80 -45.97 10.91
C LEU A 422 14.43 -45.70 12.28
N GLN A 423 15.66 -46.16 12.52
CA GLN A 423 16.31 -46.05 13.83
C GLN A 423 15.38 -46.50 14.98
N ASP A 424 15.11 -45.61 15.94
CA ASP A 424 14.29 -45.85 17.13
C ASP A 424 12.80 -45.51 16.93
N ASN A 425 12.37 -45.15 15.72
CA ASN A 425 10.95 -44.89 15.43
C ASN A 425 10.15 -46.19 15.31
N GLU A 426 8.85 -46.08 15.59
CA GLU A 426 7.89 -47.17 15.38
C GLU A 426 7.91 -47.67 13.92
N PRO A 427 7.81 -48.99 13.68
CA PRO A 427 7.82 -49.55 12.33
C PRO A 427 6.65 -49.05 11.48
N ALA A 428 6.95 -48.46 10.32
CA ALA A 428 5.97 -48.04 9.35
C ALA A 428 5.61 -49.21 8.41
N ILE A 429 4.32 -49.48 8.23
CA ILE A 429 3.82 -50.53 7.34
C ILE A 429 3.26 -49.87 6.08
N LEU A 430 3.81 -50.22 4.91
CA LEU A 430 3.45 -49.62 3.63
C LEU A 430 2.96 -50.70 2.66
N ALA A 431 1.70 -50.61 2.24
CA ALA A 431 1.16 -51.44 1.17
C ALA A 431 1.79 -51.08 -0.21
N PRO A 432 1.61 -51.91 -1.24
CA PRO A 432 2.04 -51.57 -2.60
C PRO A 432 1.48 -50.22 -3.08
N ALA A 433 2.32 -49.41 -3.73
CA ALA A 433 1.99 -48.06 -4.20
C ALA A 433 1.42 -47.14 -3.10
N GLN A 434 2.05 -47.18 -1.92
CA GLN A 434 1.67 -46.34 -0.78
C GLN A 434 2.87 -45.50 -0.30
N VAL A 435 2.57 -44.26 0.11
CA VAL A 435 3.51 -43.35 0.79
C VAL A 435 3.13 -43.24 2.26
N SER A 436 4.10 -43.05 3.14
CA SER A 436 3.84 -42.72 4.55
C SER A 436 3.08 -41.39 4.68
N ASP A 437 2.12 -41.33 5.60
CA ASP A 437 1.24 -40.17 5.74
C ASP A 437 2.02 -38.90 6.12
N GLU A 438 2.90 -39.01 7.12
CA GLU A 438 3.70 -37.91 7.67
C GLU A 438 5.18 -38.01 7.28
N TYR A 439 5.88 -36.88 7.37
CA TYR A 439 7.35 -36.84 7.24
C TYR A 439 7.99 -37.21 8.58
N PHE A 440 8.92 -38.15 8.55
CA PHE A 440 9.81 -38.44 9.67
C PHE A 440 10.90 -37.37 9.74
N VAL A 441 11.15 -36.80 10.91
CA VAL A 441 12.14 -35.73 11.11
C VAL A 441 13.37 -36.26 11.81
N PHE A 442 14.55 -35.91 11.31
CA PHE A 442 15.84 -36.30 11.88
C PHE A 442 16.78 -35.09 11.99
N ASP A 443 17.60 -35.05 13.04
CA ASP A 443 18.66 -34.04 13.22
C ASP A 443 20.03 -34.52 12.71
N THR A 444 20.12 -35.78 12.27
CA THR A 444 21.33 -36.41 11.72
C THR A 444 21.31 -36.40 10.19
N ASP A 445 22.50 -36.35 9.60
CA ASP A 445 22.72 -36.46 8.16
C ASP A 445 22.82 -37.91 7.68
N GLN A 446 22.92 -38.88 8.59
CA GLN A 446 22.86 -40.30 8.28
C GLN A 446 21.84 -41.01 9.16
N ILE A 447 21.06 -41.91 8.55
CA ILE A 447 20.18 -42.83 9.27
C ILE A 447 20.38 -44.25 8.78
N THR A 448 20.10 -45.22 9.65
CA THR A 448 20.02 -46.63 9.28
C THR A 448 18.55 -46.99 9.09
N VAL A 449 18.24 -47.56 7.93
CA VAL A 449 16.89 -48.00 7.57
C VAL A 449 16.88 -49.51 7.46
N LEU A 450 15.94 -50.12 8.17
CA LEU A 450 15.65 -51.55 8.13
C LEU A 450 14.33 -51.76 7.39
N ALA A 451 14.36 -52.47 6.25
CA ALA A 451 13.16 -52.78 5.47
C ALA A 451 12.97 -54.29 5.34
N THR A 452 11.77 -54.77 5.67
CA THR A 452 11.38 -56.18 5.63
C THR A 452 10.18 -56.37 4.70
N ALA A 453 10.31 -57.23 3.70
CA ALA A 453 9.25 -57.61 2.77
C ALA A 453 9.14 -59.15 2.70
N GLY A 454 8.11 -59.71 3.32
CA GLY A 454 7.99 -61.17 3.48
C GLY A 454 9.15 -61.73 4.32
N SER A 455 9.96 -62.64 3.76
CA SER A 455 11.14 -63.21 4.43
C SER A 455 12.44 -62.42 4.19
N THR A 456 12.43 -61.44 3.28
CA THR A 456 13.63 -60.67 2.93
C THR A 456 13.74 -59.46 3.82
N THR A 457 14.88 -59.32 4.50
CA THR A 457 15.19 -58.17 5.37
C THR A 457 16.50 -57.54 4.91
N VAL A 458 16.48 -56.24 4.66
CA VAL A 458 17.64 -55.47 4.18
C VAL A 458 17.90 -54.30 5.11
N HIS A 459 19.17 -54.09 5.45
CA HIS A 459 19.64 -52.96 6.24
C HIS A 459 20.49 -52.06 5.34
N ARG A 460 20.19 -50.75 5.28
CA ARG A 460 20.99 -49.77 4.54
C ARG A 460 21.22 -48.51 5.37
N GLY A 461 22.45 -48.01 5.34
CA GLY A 461 22.77 -46.65 5.79
C GLY A 461 22.50 -45.67 4.66
N ILE A 462 21.79 -44.59 4.97
CA ILE A 462 21.39 -43.58 4.00
C ILE A 462 21.85 -42.22 4.51
N SER A 463 22.56 -41.49 3.65
CA SER A 463 22.97 -40.10 3.90
C SER A 463 22.00 -39.12 3.27
N PHE A 464 21.75 -38.00 3.93
CA PHE A 464 20.86 -36.94 3.48
C PHE A 464 21.54 -35.58 3.51
N THR A 465 20.98 -34.64 2.75
CA THR A 465 21.37 -33.23 2.82
C THR A 465 20.49 -32.50 3.82
N LYS A 466 21.09 -31.83 4.80
CA LYS A 466 20.34 -31.02 5.79
C LYS A 466 19.55 -29.90 5.12
N GLY A 467 18.40 -29.56 5.70
CA GLY A 467 17.47 -28.54 5.19
C GLY A 467 16.63 -29.00 4.00
N LYS A 468 16.62 -30.30 3.66
CA LYS A 468 15.80 -30.85 2.57
C LYS A 468 14.73 -31.82 3.04
N ARG A 469 13.64 -31.86 2.27
CA ARG A 469 12.60 -32.89 2.29
C ARG A 469 12.90 -33.92 1.20
N GLN A 470 12.90 -35.19 1.55
CA GLN A 470 13.18 -36.27 0.62
C GLN A 470 12.18 -37.42 0.78
N LYS A 471 11.95 -38.17 -0.29
CA LYS A 471 11.28 -39.47 -0.25
C LYS A 471 12.27 -40.56 -0.56
N LEU A 472 12.16 -41.67 0.16
CA LEU A 472 12.90 -42.89 -0.14
C LEU A 472 11.99 -43.86 -0.88
N LEU A 473 12.31 -44.10 -2.15
CA LEU A 473 11.61 -45.06 -2.99
C LEU A 473 12.21 -46.45 -2.76
N LEU A 474 11.36 -47.34 -2.26
CA LEU A 474 11.67 -48.75 -2.04
C LEU A 474 11.31 -49.55 -3.31
N PRO A 475 12.29 -50.18 -3.96
CA PRO A 475 12.09 -50.90 -5.22
C PRO A 475 11.39 -52.25 -5.01
N LEU A 476 11.04 -52.91 -6.12
CA LEU A 476 10.41 -54.24 -6.13
C LEU A 476 11.28 -55.33 -5.44
N ASP A 477 12.60 -55.22 -5.59
CA ASP A 477 13.60 -56.07 -4.91
C ASP A 477 14.42 -55.19 -3.97
N LEU A 478 14.26 -55.38 -2.65
CA LEU A 478 14.92 -54.58 -1.62
C LEU A 478 16.46 -54.64 -1.69
N ASN A 479 17.04 -55.65 -2.36
CA ASN A 479 18.48 -55.75 -2.54
C ASN A 479 19.02 -54.79 -3.61
N LYS A 480 18.18 -54.26 -4.49
CA LYS A 480 18.56 -53.23 -5.46
C LYS A 480 18.79 -51.88 -4.78
N GLU A 481 19.30 -50.93 -5.55
CA GLU A 481 19.52 -49.57 -5.10
C GLU A 481 18.20 -48.86 -4.77
N TRP A 482 18.20 -48.07 -3.70
CA TRP A 482 17.04 -47.29 -3.26
C TRP A 482 17.19 -45.87 -3.75
N VAL A 483 16.14 -45.32 -4.36
CA VAL A 483 16.20 -43.99 -4.98
C VAL A 483 15.73 -42.94 -3.98
N GLN A 484 16.55 -41.90 -3.78
CA GLN A 484 16.15 -40.70 -3.03
C GLN A 484 15.55 -39.67 -3.98
N ILE A 485 14.40 -39.13 -3.61
CA ILE A 485 13.66 -38.14 -4.40
C ILE A 485 13.58 -36.85 -3.60
N ASP A 486 14.11 -35.76 -4.13
CA ASP A 486 13.97 -34.44 -3.50
C ASP A 486 12.53 -33.91 -3.66
N ASP A 487 11.93 -33.52 -2.54
CA ASP A 487 10.63 -32.86 -2.46
C ASP A 487 10.75 -31.34 -2.30
N LEU A 488 9.63 -30.64 -2.41
CA LEU A 488 9.59 -29.19 -2.27
C LEU A 488 9.84 -28.74 -0.82
N ASN A 489 10.72 -27.77 -0.66
CA ASN A 489 11.02 -27.11 0.62
C ASN A 489 10.24 -25.79 0.81
N SER A 490 9.34 -25.47 -0.11
CA SER A 490 8.42 -24.33 -0.02
C SER A 490 7.08 -24.71 -0.64
N LYS A 491 6.02 -23.97 -0.26
CA LYS A 491 4.71 -24.14 -0.87
C LYS A 491 4.74 -23.55 -2.29
N PRO A 492 4.13 -24.21 -3.30
CA PRO A 492 4.06 -23.67 -4.65
C PRO A 492 3.47 -22.26 -4.70
N GLU A 493 4.09 -21.41 -5.51
CA GLU A 493 3.77 -19.99 -5.60
C GLU A 493 2.55 -19.71 -6.49
N GLU A 494 1.97 -18.51 -6.32
CA GLU A 494 0.80 -18.02 -7.08
C GLU A 494 -0.43 -18.94 -7.05
N GLY A 495 -0.54 -19.78 -6.03
CA GLY A 495 -1.63 -20.76 -5.91
C GLY A 495 -1.55 -21.90 -6.93
N ASN A 496 -0.43 -22.05 -7.66
CA ASN A 496 -0.20 -23.20 -8.54
C ASN A 496 -0.09 -24.49 -7.73
N ASN A 497 -0.25 -25.62 -8.39
CA ASN A 497 -0.12 -26.95 -7.81
C ASN A 497 1.07 -27.66 -8.45
N ALA A 498 1.99 -28.14 -7.63
CA ALA A 498 3.17 -28.87 -8.12
C ALA A 498 2.86 -30.35 -8.21
N ILE A 499 2.91 -30.88 -9.43
CA ILE A 499 2.53 -32.26 -9.72
C ILE A 499 3.75 -33.05 -10.16
N ARG A 500 3.85 -34.30 -9.70
CA ARG A 500 4.88 -35.27 -10.09
C ARG A 500 4.25 -36.64 -10.26
N PHE A 501 4.82 -37.45 -11.14
CA PHE A 501 4.47 -38.86 -11.31
C PHE A 501 5.66 -39.76 -10.96
N VAL A 502 5.39 -40.91 -10.35
CA VAL A 502 6.36 -41.99 -10.10
C VAL A 502 5.90 -43.22 -10.85
N ASN A 503 6.77 -43.74 -11.73
CA ASN A 503 6.49 -44.92 -12.52
C ASN A 503 6.98 -46.18 -11.79
N GLY A 504 6.04 -47.02 -11.33
CA GLY A 504 6.34 -48.32 -10.72
C GLY A 504 6.36 -49.49 -11.71
N LYS A 505 6.09 -49.26 -12.99
CA LYS A 505 6.08 -50.33 -14.00
C LYS A 505 7.51 -50.70 -14.42
N ASN A 506 7.65 -51.91 -14.94
CA ASN A 506 8.87 -52.39 -15.62
C ASN A 506 9.05 -51.81 -17.05
N ALA A 507 8.16 -50.93 -17.49
CA ALA A 507 8.16 -50.31 -18.82
C ALA A 507 8.08 -48.79 -18.69
N GLU A 508 8.51 -48.08 -19.72
CA GLU A 508 8.40 -46.62 -19.79
C GLU A 508 6.93 -46.18 -19.85
N VAL A 509 6.62 -45.08 -19.15
CA VAL A 509 5.29 -44.45 -19.19
C VAL A 509 5.44 -42.98 -19.56
N ASN A 510 4.81 -42.59 -20.65
CA ASN A 510 4.72 -41.19 -21.07
C ASN A 510 3.50 -40.55 -20.41
N VAL A 511 3.71 -39.44 -19.69
CA VAL A 511 2.62 -38.71 -19.04
C VAL A 511 2.53 -37.31 -19.62
N SER A 512 1.35 -36.96 -20.12
CA SER A 512 1.09 -35.65 -20.71
C SER A 512 -0.29 -35.13 -20.31
N SER A 513 -0.47 -33.81 -20.37
CA SER A 513 -1.76 -33.14 -20.21
C SER A 513 -1.83 -31.97 -21.18
N ALA A 514 -3.03 -31.41 -21.37
CA ALA A 514 -3.20 -30.23 -22.22
C ALA A 514 -2.43 -28.98 -21.71
N VAL A 515 -2.06 -28.95 -20.43
CA VAL A 515 -1.48 -27.77 -19.75
C VAL A 515 -0.02 -27.95 -19.35
N ALA A 516 0.46 -29.19 -19.24
CA ALA A 516 1.82 -29.53 -18.83
C ALA A 516 2.26 -30.88 -19.42
N ASN A 517 3.54 -30.99 -19.79
CA ASN A 517 4.13 -32.23 -20.28
C ASN A 517 5.16 -32.74 -19.27
N PHE A 518 4.99 -33.98 -18.81
CA PHE A 518 5.89 -34.62 -17.84
C PHE A 518 6.95 -35.50 -18.53
N GLY A 519 6.74 -35.80 -19.81
CA GLY A 519 7.65 -36.60 -20.62
C GLY A 519 7.60 -38.10 -20.31
N ILE A 520 8.61 -38.80 -20.82
CA ILE A 520 8.76 -40.25 -20.66
C ILE A 520 9.45 -40.54 -19.33
N ILE A 521 8.75 -41.25 -18.45
CA ILE A 521 9.24 -41.65 -17.12
C ILE A 521 9.76 -43.09 -17.21
N GLN A 522 11.05 -43.25 -16.91
CA GLN A 522 11.74 -44.54 -16.92
C GLN A 522 11.18 -45.52 -15.87
N PRO A 523 11.38 -46.84 -16.03
CA PRO A 523 10.98 -47.83 -15.03
C PRO A 523 11.55 -47.51 -13.64
N PHE A 524 10.71 -47.56 -12.61
CA PHE A 524 11.06 -47.25 -11.21
C PHE A 524 11.67 -45.86 -11.00
N HIS A 525 11.36 -44.90 -11.88
CA HIS A 525 11.81 -43.50 -11.79
C HIS A 525 10.65 -42.52 -11.61
N TYR A 526 10.99 -41.24 -11.44
CA TYR A 526 10.04 -40.15 -11.19
C TYR A 526 10.23 -39.02 -12.21
N SER A 527 9.17 -38.23 -12.42
CA SER A 527 9.22 -37.02 -13.24
C SER A 527 9.71 -35.81 -12.44
N ASN A 528 10.17 -34.77 -13.13
CA ASN A 528 10.28 -33.44 -12.52
C ASN A 528 8.89 -32.91 -12.12
N TYR A 529 8.88 -31.94 -11.20
CA TYR A 529 7.65 -31.23 -10.86
C TYR A 529 7.22 -30.36 -12.04
N SER A 530 5.93 -30.42 -12.37
CA SER A 530 5.28 -29.47 -13.29
C SER A 530 4.21 -28.69 -12.53
N LEU A 531 4.12 -27.39 -12.80
CA LEU A 531 3.17 -26.50 -12.15
C LEU A 531 1.86 -26.44 -12.94
N ILE A 532 0.74 -26.67 -12.25
CA ILE A 532 -0.59 -26.70 -12.83
C ILE A 532 -1.52 -25.77 -12.04
N LYS A 533 -2.36 -25.00 -12.74
CA LYS A 533 -3.34 -24.11 -12.08
C LYS A 533 -4.46 -24.89 -11.39
N ASN A 534 -5.28 -24.20 -10.61
CA ASN A 534 -6.48 -24.75 -10.00
C ASN A 534 -7.52 -25.18 -11.05
N GLY A 535 -8.39 -26.11 -10.68
CA GLY A 535 -9.45 -26.67 -11.53
C GLY A 535 -9.19 -28.11 -11.99
N LYS A 536 -10.13 -28.65 -12.76
CA LYS A 536 -10.09 -30.03 -13.26
C LYS A 536 -9.08 -30.17 -14.41
N VAL A 537 -8.14 -31.10 -14.24
CA VAL A 537 -7.14 -31.45 -15.26
C VAL A 537 -7.18 -32.95 -15.54
N THR A 538 -7.08 -33.29 -16.82
CA THR A 538 -7.01 -34.68 -17.31
C THR A 538 -5.60 -34.96 -17.79
N PHE A 539 -5.00 -36.01 -17.25
CA PHE A 539 -3.69 -36.54 -17.61
C PHE A 539 -3.88 -37.79 -18.48
N ASN A 540 -3.12 -37.85 -19.56
CA ASN A 540 -3.04 -39.01 -20.43
C ASN A 540 -1.72 -39.75 -20.15
N LEU A 541 -1.82 -40.98 -19.67
CA LEU A 541 -0.72 -41.88 -19.41
C LEU A 541 -0.67 -42.91 -20.54
N GLN A 542 0.48 -43.03 -21.21
CA GLN A 542 0.66 -43.96 -22.33
C GLN A 542 1.86 -44.88 -22.08
N SER A 543 1.68 -46.18 -22.30
CA SER A 543 2.76 -47.17 -22.31
C SER A 543 2.63 -48.04 -23.56
N GLY A 544 3.49 -47.84 -24.55
CA GLY A 544 3.35 -48.46 -25.87
C GLY A 544 2.06 -48.06 -26.58
N SER A 545 1.23 -49.05 -26.94
CA SER A 545 -0.08 -48.84 -27.57
C SER A 545 -1.24 -48.64 -26.59
N GLU A 546 -0.98 -48.81 -25.29
CA GLU A 546 -2.00 -48.72 -24.25
C GLU A 546 -2.02 -47.31 -23.65
N SER A 547 -3.22 -46.78 -23.35
CA SER A 547 -3.39 -45.47 -22.74
C SER A 547 -4.43 -45.48 -21.61
N CYS A 548 -4.30 -44.51 -20.71
CA CYS A 548 -5.16 -44.31 -19.55
C CYS A 548 -5.38 -42.82 -19.33
N GLU A 549 -6.63 -42.41 -19.14
CA GLU A 549 -6.96 -41.05 -18.74
C GLU A 549 -7.23 -41.00 -17.23
N TYR A 550 -6.55 -40.08 -16.55
CA TYR A 550 -6.73 -39.81 -15.13
C TYR A 550 -7.15 -38.35 -14.94
N SER A 551 -8.32 -38.11 -14.37
CA SER A 551 -8.82 -36.74 -14.13
C SER A 551 -8.91 -36.42 -12.64
N ARG A 552 -8.41 -35.25 -12.23
CA ARG A 552 -8.52 -34.75 -10.85
C ARG A 552 -8.78 -33.25 -10.83
N ASP A 553 -9.50 -32.80 -9.82
CA ASP A 553 -9.67 -31.38 -9.50
C ASP A 553 -8.59 -30.91 -8.50
N PHE A 554 -7.96 -29.78 -8.78
CA PHE A 554 -6.90 -29.21 -7.97
C PHE A 554 -7.32 -27.89 -7.32
N GLY A 555 -7.04 -27.77 -6.02
CA GLY A 555 -7.20 -26.52 -5.28
C GLY A 555 -6.07 -25.52 -5.54
N PHE A 556 -5.68 -24.77 -4.51
CA PHE A 556 -4.63 -23.75 -4.60
C PHE A 556 -3.39 -24.15 -3.81
N GLY A 557 -2.21 -24.02 -4.39
CA GLY A 557 -0.93 -24.11 -3.66
C GLY A 557 -0.56 -25.51 -3.17
N SER A 558 -1.08 -26.58 -3.77
CA SER A 558 -0.83 -27.96 -3.30
C SER A 558 0.34 -28.64 -3.99
N SER A 559 0.85 -29.74 -3.40
CA SER A 559 1.85 -30.59 -4.05
C SER A 559 1.38 -32.04 -3.99
N PHE A 560 1.37 -32.71 -5.14
CA PHE A 560 0.96 -34.11 -5.27
C PHE A 560 1.99 -34.94 -6.00
N THR A 561 2.21 -36.15 -5.48
CA THR A 561 2.95 -37.21 -6.17
C THR A 561 1.99 -38.34 -6.52
N PHE A 562 1.73 -38.53 -7.82
CA PHE A 562 0.93 -39.64 -8.34
C PHE A 562 1.79 -40.88 -8.53
N LEU A 563 1.28 -42.04 -8.12
CA LEU A 563 2.00 -43.30 -8.18
C LEU A 563 1.30 -44.20 -9.19
N ILE A 564 2.07 -44.65 -10.18
CA ILE A 564 1.64 -45.58 -11.21
C ILE A 564 2.06 -46.97 -10.72
N PRO A 565 1.15 -47.80 -10.19
CA PRO A 565 1.53 -49.07 -9.61
C PRO A 565 2.00 -50.05 -10.68
N ASN A 566 2.86 -51.00 -10.31
CA ASN A 566 3.41 -51.96 -11.27
C ASN A 566 2.31 -52.81 -11.96
N ASN A 567 1.31 -53.22 -11.17
CA ASN A 567 0.16 -54.01 -11.62
C ASN A 567 -0.92 -53.20 -12.36
N LEU A 568 -0.69 -51.89 -12.61
CA LEU A 568 -1.66 -51.04 -13.31
C LEU A 568 -2.09 -51.66 -14.64
N THR A 569 -3.38 -51.90 -14.82
CA THR A 569 -3.94 -52.31 -16.11
C THR A 569 -4.46 -51.09 -16.88
N PHE A 570 -3.95 -50.86 -18.09
CA PHE A 570 -4.42 -49.78 -18.94
C PHE A 570 -5.78 -50.15 -19.54
N GLY A 571 -6.79 -49.30 -19.34
CA GLY A 571 -8.18 -49.57 -19.71
C GLY A 571 -9.14 -48.53 -19.13
N GLN A 572 -10.45 -48.77 -19.21
CA GLN A 572 -11.47 -47.78 -18.77
C GLN A 572 -11.45 -47.46 -17.26
N ASN A 573 -10.98 -48.39 -16.42
CA ASN A 573 -10.98 -48.24 -14.95
C ASN A 573 -9.58 -47.97 -14.36
N CYS A 574 -8.58 -47.71 -15.21
CA CYS A 574 -7.19 -47.51 -14.77
C CYS A 574 -7.03 -46.35 -13.77
N GLN A 575 -7.94 -45.37 -13.79
CA GLN A 575 -7.94 -44.24 -12.87
C GLN A 575 -8.11 -44.68 -11.40
N GLU A 576 -8.80 -45.80 -11.13
CA GLU A 576 -9.02 -46.30 -9.76
C GLU A 576 -7.76 -46.90 -9.13
N GLU A 577 -6.82 -47.37 -9.96
CA GLU A 577 -5.58 -47.98 -9.52
C GLU A 577 -4.45 -46.95 -9.31
N ILE A 578 -4.57 -45.74 -9.88
CA ILE A 578 -3.61 -44.66 -9.68
C ILE A 578 -3.83 -44.05 -8.29
N THR A 579 -2.85 -44.20 -7.42
CA THR A 579 -2.85 -43.63 -6.08
C THR A 579 -2.14 -42.28 -6.08
N SER A 580 -2.46 -41.43 -5.10
CA SER A 580 -1.86 -40.10 -4.97
C SER A 580 -1.40 -39.87 -3.55
N ALA A 581 -0.17 -39.40 -3.38
CA ALA A 581 0.33 -38.87 -2.13
C ALA A 581 0.19 -37.34 -2.12
N GLU A 582 -0.44 -36.81 -1.08
CA GLU A 582 -0.51 -35.36 -0.83
C GLU A 582 0.73 -34.94 -0.02
N ASP A 583 1.63 -34.23 -0.69
CA ASP A 583 2.91 -33.81 -0.10
C ASP A 583 2.79 -32.46 0.61
N ILE A 584 1.93 -31.60 0.07
CA ILE A 584 1.56 -30.30 0.63
C ILE A 584 0.06 -30.09 0.39
N LYS A 585 -0.68 -29.83 1.47
CA LYS A 585 -2.13 -29.63 1.42
C LYS A 585 -2.52 -28.34 0.68
N PRO A 586 -3.64 -28.34 -0.08
CA PRO A 586 -4.16 -27.13 -0.71
C PRO A 586 -4.53 -26.07 0.34
N ASN A 587 -4.52 -24.80 -0.05
CA ASN A 587 -5.04 -23.70 0.76
C ASN A 587 -6.53 -23.94 1.02
N SER A 588 -6.93 -24.08 2.28
CA SER A 588 -8.32 -24.30 2.68
C SER A 588 -9.00 -23.05 3.25
N VAL A 589 -8.22 -22.09 3.76
CA VAL A 589 -8.74 -20.84 4.33
C VAL A 589 -9.17 -19.90 3.20
N HIS A 590 -10.46 -19.55 3.14
CA HIS A 590 -11.02 -18.74 2.07
C HIS A 590 -10.73 -17.23 2.23
N MET A 591 -10.36 -16.53 1.13
CA MET A 591 -10.02 -15.09 1.13
C MET A 591 -11.12 -14.19 1.69
N ALA A 592 -12.39 -14.59 1.60
CA ALA A 592 -13.51 -13.84 2.21
C ALA A 592 -13.35 -13.61 3.73
N LEU A 593 -12.54 -14.41 4.43
CA LEU A 593 -12.23 -14.18 5.84
C LEU A 593 -11.41 -12.90 6.07
N GLN A 594 -10.85 -12.28 5.02
CA GLN A 594 -10.27 -10.95 5.10
C GLN A 594 -11.32 -9.81 5.02
N ILE A 595 -12.57 -10.08 4.66
CA ILE A 595 -13.60 -9.03 4.56
C ILE A 595 -13.82 -8.32 5.91
N PRO A 596 -13.90 -9.01 7.07
CA PRO A 596 -13.99 -8.36 8.37
C PRO A 596 -12.85 -7.39 8.70
N GLN A 597 -11.59 -7.76 8.44
CA GLN A 597 -10.45 -6.85 8.66
C GLN A 597 -10.49 -5.65 7.71
N TYR A 598 -10.88 -5.83 6.44
CA TYR A 598 -11.12 -4.71 5.51
C TYR A 598 -12.26 -3.81 5.99
N PHE A 599 -13.36 -4.39 6.49
CA PHE A 599 -14.48 -3.63 7.03
C PHE A 599 -14.05 -2.73 8.19
N PHE A 600 -13.35 -3.29 9.18
CA PHE A 600 -12.93 -2.51 10.36
C PHE A 600 -11.88 -1.46 10.02
N ILE A 601 -10.91 -1.75 9.15
CA ILE A 601 -9.89 -0.74 8.78
C ILE A 601 -10.51 0.40 7.96
N THR A 602 -11.46 0.11 7.05
CA THR A 602 -12.13 1.14 6.26
C THR A 602 -13.11 1.95 7.11
N ALA A 603 -13.88 1.32 8.01
CA ALA A 603 -14.69 2.05 8.98
C ALA A 603 -13.82 2.94 9.88
N GLY A 604 -12.65 2.44 10.28
CA GLY A 604 -11.62 3.20 10.97
C GLY A 604 -11.14 4.40 10.17
N GLU A 605 -10.85 4.24 8.87
CA GLU A 605 -10.45 5.31 7.96
C GLU A 605 -11.52 6.40 7.84
N VAL A 606 -12.80 6.03 7.70
CA VAL A 606 -13.89 7.01 7.61
C VAL A 606 -13.99 7.84 8.90
N MET A 607 -13.89 7.20 10.06
CA MET A 607 -13.95 7.90 11.35
C MET A 607 -12.69 8.68 11.70
N PHE A 608 -11.52 8.23 11.23
CA PHE A 608 -10.22 8.84 11.54
C PHE A 608 -9.81 9.88 10.50
N SER A 609 -9.72 9.49 9.23
CA SER A 609 -9.12 10.29 8.18
C SER A 609 -10.04 11.41 7.71
N VAL A 610 -11.28 11.08 7.34
CA VAL A 610 -12.25 12.07 6.85
C VAL A 610 -12.56 13.09 7.95
N THR A 611 -12.84 12.60 9.16
CA THR A 611 -13.10 13.48 10.32
C THR A 611 -11.87 14.28 10.73
N GLY A 612 -10.68 13.67 10.71
CA GLY A 612 -9.43 14.35 11.09
C GLY A 612 -9.07 15.47 10.12
N LEU A 613 -9.25 15.26 8.81
CA LEU A 613 -9.09 16.30 7.81
C LEU A 613 -10.09 17.44 8.02
N GLU A 614 -11.37 17.14 8.26
CA GLU A 614 -12.40 18.14 8.56
C GLU A 614 -12.05 18.95 9.82
N PHE A 615 -11.66 18.27 10.90
CA PHE A 615 -11.22 18.89 12.15
C PHE A 615 -10.05 19.85 11.90
N SER A 616 -9.01 19.38 11.22
CA SER A 616 -7.84 20.19 10.92
C SER A 616 -8.15 21.39 10.05
N TYR A 617 -9.06 21.26 9.08
CA TYR A 617 -9.55 22.40 8.29
C TYR A 617 -10.33 23.41 9.13
N SER A 618 -11.12 22.96 10.11
CA SER A 618 -11.93 23.84 10.99
C SER A 618 -11.08 24.58 12.02
N GLN A 619 -9.97 23.99 12.47
CA GLN A 619 -9.06 24.57 13.46
C GLN A 619 -7.92 25.38 12.82
N ALA A 620 -7.87 25.44 11.49
CA ALA A 620 -6.83 26.14 10.74
C ALA A 620 -7.18 27.62 10.50
N PRO A 621 -6.21 28.54 10.69
CA PRO A 621 -6.30 29.90 10.17
C PRO A 621 -6.53 29.92 8.66
N SER A 622 -7.20 30.96 8.16
CA SER A 622 -7.60 31.07 6.75
C SER A 622 -6.41 30.96 5.78
N ASN A 623 -5.27 31.52 6.15
CA ASN A 623 -4.01 31.52 5.40
C ASN A 623 -3.10 30.30 5.66
N MET A 624 -3.36 29.46 6.67
CA MET A 624 -2.45 28.35 7.06
C MET A 624 -3.03 26.94 6.88
N LYS A 625 -4.21 26.81 6.24
CA LYS A 625 -4.81 25.51 5.88
C LYS A 625 -3.84 24.58 5.14
N ALA A 626 -3.06 25.12 4.20
CA ALA A 626 -2.07 24.36 3.45
C ALA A 626 -0.96 23.77 4.35
N VAL A 627 -0.53 24.49 5.39
CA VAL A 627 0.50 24.03 6.33
C VAL A 627 0.00 22.82 7.13
N LEU A 628 -1.25 22.85 7.58
CA LEU A 628 -1.85 21.73 8.31
C LEU A 628 -2.12 20.51 7.41
N GLN A 629 -2.45 20.73 6.13
CA GLN A 629 -2.55 19.64 5.14
C GLN A 629 -1.18 19.00 4.86
N ALA A 630 -0.12 19.80 4.73
CA ALA A 630 1.24 19.29 4.60
C ALA A 630 1.66 18.49 5.86
N GLY A 631 1.35 19.00 7.05
CA GLY A 631 1.57 18.28 8.30
C GLY A 631 0.79 16.96 8.38
N TRP A 632 -0.43 16.91 7.84
CA TRP A 632 -1.25 15.70 7.78
C TRP A 632 -0.61 14.64 6.89
N LEU A 633 -0.23 14.99 5.65
CA LEU A 633 0.44 14.07 4.73
C LEU A 633 1.78 13.59 5.30
N PHE A 634 2.49 14.45 6.03
CA PHE A 634 3.71 14.07 6.72
C PHE A 634 3.49 13.00 7.79
N THR A 635 2.33 12.97 8.48
CA THR A 635 2.01 11.87 9.40
C THR A 635 1.89 10.52 8.69
N VAL A 636 1.40 10.50 7.44
CA VAL A 636 1.32 9.29 6.61
C VAL A 636 2.73 8.79 6.27
N ALA A 637 3.64 9.70 5.90
CA ALA A 637 5.03 9.38 5.62
C ALA A 637 5.72 8.77 6.85
N ILE A 638 5.58 9.40 8.03
CA ILE A 638 6.11 8.86 9.29
C ILE A 638 5.50 7.48 9.59
N GLY A 639 4.20 7.30 9.39
CA GLY A 639 3.54 6.02 9.64
C GLY A 639 4.15 4.86 8.84
N ASN A 640 4.50 5.11 7.58
CA ASN A 640 5.18 4.14 6.73
C ASN A 640 6.65 3.91 7.15
N PHE A 641 7.36 4.93 7.64
CA PHE A 641 8.69 4.73 8.24
C PHE A 641 8.65 3.90 9.52
N ILE A 642 7.61 4.03 10.34
CA ILE A 642 7.44 3.20 11.55
C ILE A 642 7.33 1.72 11.17
N VAL A 643 6.66 1.36 10.06
CA VAL A 643 6.61 -0.04 9.59
C VAL A 643 8.02 -0.59 9.37
N LEU A 644 8.92 0.17 8.73
CA LEU A 644 10.30 -0.24 8.49
C LEU A 644 11.07 -0.46 9.80
N ILE A 645 10.92 0.47 10.74
CA ILE A 645 11.58 0.39 12.05
C ILE A 645 11.10 -0.85 12.81
N VAL A 646 9.79 -1.11 12.81
CA VAL A 646 9.22 -2.27 13.51
C VAL A 646 9.65 -3.57 12.84
N ALA A 647 9.67 -3.64 11.51
CA ALA A 647 10.12 -4.83 10.78
C ALA A 647 11.58 -5.19 11.13
N GLU A 648 12.48 -4.21 11.15
CA GLU A 648 13.90 -4.42 11.46
C GLU A 648 14.18 -4.72 12.94
N LEU A 649 13.43 -4.10 13.86
CA LEU A 649 13.64 -4.28 15.30
C LEU A 649 12.95 -5.51 15.88
N ALA A 650 11.74 -5.82 15.43
CA ALA A 650 10.92 -6.86 16.05
C ALA A 650 11.32 -8.27 15.58
N LYS A 651 11.78 -8.43 14.33
CA LYS A 651 12.19 -9.71 13.70
C LYS A 651 11.37 -10.91 14.17
N LEU A 652 10.04 -10.74 14.17
CA LEU A 652 9.14 -11.76 14.69
C LEU A 652 9.01 -12.90 13.67
N PRO A 653 9.29 -14.15 14.03
CA PRO A 653 9.26 -15.26 13.08
C PRO A 653 7.84 -15.63 12.64
N LYS A 654 6.81 -15.18 13.37
CA LYS A 654 5.40 -15.51 13.10
C LYS A 654 4.62 -14.25 12.75
N GLN A 655 4.01 -14.25 11.57
CA GLN A 655 3.29 -13.10 11.04
C GLN A 655 2.06 -12.70 11.87
N TRP A 656 1.36 -13.64 12.51
CA TRP A 656 0.25 -13.30 13.40
C TRP A 656 0.71 -12.47 14.61
N ALA A 657 1.93 -12.71 15.10
CA ALA A 657 2.48 -11.99 16.23
C ALA A 657 2.82 -10.54 15.85
N GLU A 658 3.26 -10.31 14.61
CA GLU A 658 3.44 -8.97 14.05
C GLU A 658 2.10 -8.20 14.01
N TYR A 659 1.00 -8.84 13.58
CA TYR A 659 -0.31 -8.20 13.61
C TYR A 659 -0.79 -7.84 15.03
N VAL A 660 -0.56 -8.72 16.01
CA VAL A 660 -0.88 -8.44 17.42
C VAL A 660 -0.03 -7.32 17.99
N LEU A 661 1.26 -7.26 17.62
CA LEU A 661 2.16 -6.17 18.02
C LEU A 661 1.63 -4.82 17.51
N PHE A 662 1.29 -4.72 16.23
CA PHE A 662 0.73 -3.49 15.65
C PHE A 662 -0.60 -3.08 16.29
N ALA A 663 -1.50 -4.04 16.54
CA ALA A 663 -2.74 -3.78 17.25
C ALA A 663 -2.49 -3.21 18.67
N SER A 664 -1.56 -3.82 19.41
CA SER A 664 -1.21 -3.42 20.77
C SER A 664 -0.59 -2.02 20.82
N LEU A 665 0.33 -1.72 19.90
CA LEU A 665 0.94 -0.41 19.77
C LEU A 665 -0.11 0.66 19.44
N LEU A 666 -1.06 0.37 18.53
CA LEU A 666 -2.12 1.32 18.22
C LEU A 666 -3.07 1.56 19.39
N VAL A 667 -3.38 0.53 20.20
CA VAL A 667 -4.19 0.70 21.42
C VAL A 667 -3.48 1.62 22.42
N ALA A 668 -2.17 1.43 22.65
CA ALA A 668 -1.40 2.30 23.53
C ALA A 668 -1.41 3.76 23.03
N VAL A 669 -1.25 3.95 21.73
CA VAL A 669 -1.26 5.28 21.10
C VAL A 669 -2.65 5.90 21.12
N CYS A 670 -3.70 5.10 20.98
CA CYS A 670 -5.09 5.53 21.12
C CYS A 670 -5.38 6.05 22.53
N ILE A 671 -4.82 5.43 23.57
CA ILE A 671 -4.92 5.92 24.96
C ILE A 671 -4.22 7.28 25.08
N ILE A 672 -2.99 7.41 24.58
CA ILE A 672 -2.24 8.68 24.59
C ILE A 672 -3.02 9.78 23.86
N PHE A 673 -3.50 9.51 22.65
CA PHE A 673 -4.30 10.46 21.88
C PHE A 673 -5.59 10.85 22.61
N SER A 674 -6.26 9.90 23.27
CA SER A 674 -7.48 10.19 24.03
C SER A 674 -7.21 11.12 25.21
N ILE A 675 -6.09 10.96 25.90
CA ILE A 675 -5.63 11.88 26.95
C ILE A 675 -5.34 13.27 26.34
N MET A 676 -4.60 13.32 25.23
CA MET A 676 -4.31 14.59 24.55
C MET A 676 -5.57 15.30 24.05
N ALA A 677 -6.53 14.55 23.52
CA ALA A 677 -7.81 15.05 23.05
C ALA A 677 -8.69 15.57 24.19
N TYR A 678 -8.64 14.94 25.36
CA TYR A 678 -9.37 15.41 26.55
C TYR A 678 -8.91 16.81 26.99
N PHE A 679 -7.61 17.09 26.91
CA PHE A 679 -7.05 18.41 27.24
C PHE A 679 -7.09 19.42 26.09
N TYR A 680 -7.59 19.03 24.91
CA TYR A 680 -7.65 19.93 23.77
C TYR A 680 -8.86 20.86 23.84
N THR A 681 -8.60 22.16 23.83
CA THR A 681 -9.65 23.17 23.69
C THR A 681 -9.82 23.59 22.22
N TYR A 682 -11.04 23.46 21.71
CA TYR A 682 -11.39 23.90 20.36
C TYR A 682 -11.26 25.42 20.26
N ILE A 683 -10.69 25.88 19.15
CA ILE A 683 -10.49 27.29 18.83
C ILE A 683 -11.32 27.59 17.58
N ASP A 684 -12.02 28.72 17.56
CA ASP A 684 -12.59 29.29 16.34
C ASP A 684 -11.59 30.28 15.73
N PRO A 685 -10.94 29.95 14.61
CA PRO A 685 -9.97 30.85 13.98
C PRO A 685 -10.60 32.16 13.52
N ALA A 686 -11.88 32.16 13.12
CA ALA A 686 -12.55 33.36 12.63
C ALA A 686 -12.77 34.38 13.75
N GLU A 687 -13.08 33.90 14.97
CA GLU A 687 -13.22 34.76 16.14
C GLU A 687 -11.90 35.42 16.52
N ILE A 688 -10.80 34.66 16.53
CA ILE A 688 -9.46 35.20 16.84
C ILE A 688 -9.01 36.18 15.75
N GLU A 689 -9.17 35.84 14.47
CA GLU A 689 -8.81 36.75 13.36
C GLU A 689 -9.63 38.05 13.42
N ALA A 690 -10.92 37.98 13.80
CA ALA A 690 -11.76 39.16 13.99
C ALA A 690 -11.34 40.03 15.19
N GLN A 691 -10.87 39.43 16.29
CA GLN A 691 -10.36 40.17 17.45
C GLN A 691 -9.12 41.00 17.09
N PHE A 692 -8.18 40.44 16.32
CA PHE A 692 -6.98 41.17 15.91
C PHE A 692 -7.28 42.24 14.86
N LYS A 693 -8.20 41.99 13.92
CA LYS A 693 -8.64 43.02 12.96
C LYS A 693 -9.24 44.24 13.66
N LYS A 694 -10.07 44.04 14.68
CA LYS A 694 -10.63 45.15 15.47
C LYS A 694 -9.56 45.98 16.17
N VAL A 695 -8.54 45.33 16.73
CA VAL A 695 -7.44 46.04 17.41
C VAL A 695 -6.61 46.85 16.41
N ASP A 696 -6.34 46.31 15.22
CA ASP A 696 -5.63 47.06 14.17
C ASP A 696 -6.47 48.25 13.67
N ASP A 697 -7.78 48.07 13.48
CA ASP A 697 -8.71 49.15 13.11
C ASP A 697 -8.77 50.25 14.20
N ASP A 698 -8.84 49.87 15.48
CA ASP A 698 -8.84 50.80 16.62
C ASP A 698 -7.49 51.56 16.75
N ASP A 699 -6.35 50.87 16.55
CA ASP A 699 -5.00 51.47 16.58
C ASP A 699 -4.76 52.42 15.38
N GLU A 700 -5.29 52.11 14.19
CA GLU A 700 -5.26 53.02 13.04
C GLU A 700 -6.15 54.25 13.26
N ASP A 701 -7.35 54.08 13.83
CA ASP A 701 -8.24 55.18 14.17
C ASP A 701 -7.58 56.12 15.18
N ASP A 702 -6.89 55.61 16.21
CA ASP A 702 -6.19 56.44 17.18
C ASP A 702 -4.95 57.15 16.60
N LYS A 703 -4.18 56.49 15.72
CA LYS A 703 -3.10 57.16 14.96
C LYS A 703 -3.62 58.26 14.05
N SER A 704 -4.77 58.04 13.39
CA SER A 704 -5.40 59.04 12.52
C SER A 704 -5.90 60.25 13.32
N LYS A 705 -6.42 60.03 14.53
CA LYS A 705 -6.80 61.11 15.47
C LYS A 705 -5.59 61.87 15.98
N GLN A 706 -4.48 61.19 16.31
CA GLN A 706 -3.24 61.84 16.71
C GLN A 706 -2.63 62.68 15.58
N GLN A 707 -2.60 62.19 14.34
CA GLN A 707 -2.16 62.98 13.19
C GLN A 707 -3.06 64.19 12.93
N LYS A 708 -4.38 64.05 13.07
CA LYS A 708 -5.31 65.19 12.96
C LYS A 708 -5.07 66.22 14.07
N ALA A 709 -4.82 65.77 15.30
CA ALA A 709 -4.52 66.65 16.43
C ALA A 709 -3.18 67.38 16.26
N GLU A 710 -2.14 66.72 15.73
CA GLU A 710 -0.86 67.36 15.39
C GLU A 710 -1.04 68.40 14.27
N ILE A 711 -1.81 68.09 13.22
CA ILE A 711 -2.08 69.03 12.12
C ILE A 711 -2.90 70.24 12.61
N GLU A 712 -3.84 70.04 13.53
CA GLU A 712 -4.60 71.13 14.16
C GLU A 712 -3.75 71.98 15.10
N MET A 713 -2.81 71.39 15.85
CA MET A 713 -1.85 72.13 16.68
C MET A 713 -0.89 72.97 15.83
N VAL A 714 -0.33 72.41 14.75
CA VAL A 714 0.55 73.13 13.81
C VAL A 714 -0.20 74.28 13.12
N LYS A 715 -1.48 74.07 12.77
CA LYS A 715 -2.33 75.16 12.25
C LYS A 715 -2.54 76.27 13.29
N ARG A 716 -2.75 75.92 14.55
CA ARG A 716 -2.94 76.90 15.63
C ARG A 716 -1.69 77.73 15.88
N ASP A 717 -0.52 77.09 15.90
CA ASP A 717 0.77 77.76 16.09
C ASP A 717 1.14 78.66 14.90
N SER A 718 0.77 78.25 13.67
CA SER A 718 0.97 79.07 12.47
C SER A 718 0.07 80.31 12.39
N VAL A 719 -1.09 80.28 13.06
CA VAL A 719 -2.02 81.43 13.15
C VAL A 719 -1.58 82.38 14.27
N SER A 720 -1.07 81.87 15.40
CA SER A 720 -0.49 82.73 16.44
C SER A 720 0.81 83.43 16.01
N SER A 721 1.63 82.79 15.15
CA SER A 721 2.83 83.46 14.61
C SER A 721 2.52 84.55 13.57
N SER A 722 1.30 84.61 13.05
CA SER A 722 0.87 85.67 12.12
C SER A 722 0.20 86.86 12.79
N GLU A 723 -0.22 86.76 14.06
CA GLU A 723 -0.85 87.87 14.79
C GLU A 723 0.15 88.73 15.58
N ASP A 724 1.38 88.25 15.82
CA ASP A 724 2.41 89.03 16.53
C ASP A 724 3.26 89.94 15.61
N ASP A 725 3.26 89.72 14.29
CA ASP A 725 3.97 90.58 13.31
C ASP A 725 3.15 91.80 12.83
N GLU A 726 1.87 91.90 13.20
CA GLU A 726 0.99 93.03 12.83
C GLU A 726 0.85 94.12 13.91
N LYS A 727 1.59 94.01 15.03
CA LYS A 727 1.58 95.00 16.14
C LYS A 727 2.86 95.83 16.32
N SER A 728 3.82 95.76 15.40
CA SER A 728 4.95 96.72 15.37
C SER A 728 4.98 97.53 14.06
N LYS A 729 4.08 98.50 13.93
CA LYS A 729 4.26 99.70 13.11
C LYS A 729 3.67 100.91 13.82
#